data_AF-A0A847B2H2-F1
#
_entry.id   AF-A0A847B2H2-F1
#
_cell.length_a   1.000
_cell.length_b   1.000
_cell.length_c   1.000
_cell.angle_alpha   90.00
_cell.angle_beta   90.00
_cell.angle_gamma   90.00
#
_symmetry.space_group_name_H-M   'P 1'
#
loop_
_entity.id
_entity.type
_entity.pdbx_description
1 polymer ?
#
loop_
_entity_poly.entity_id
_entity_poly.type
_entity_poly.pdbx_seq_one_letter_code
_entity_poly.pdbx_strand_id
1 'polypeptide(L)'
;MKLNQNQTPFLDALIKYVSENISPFDVPGHHMGNVENRLKDFLGAKTFRSDVNAPIGLDSLQHPTGVIAEAQELMADFAGADHSFFLVNGTTSGIIAMIMAVCKAKDKIILPRNVHKSIISALVLSGSIPIYVMPKIDRQLEIANQPSVDDYKRAIIRYPSAKAILVINPTYFGAVNDLKELTAFAHAHNVTVLVDEAHGAHYYFSKNGPLSAMACGADLSSVSFHKTGGSLTQSSVLLLQGKRVSPSEVQKSLSIINTTSPSNLLIASIDAARHFAATKGQEAMNQVLELAQYAREQISKIKGFIPRGREHFLQKGCYDYDETKLVIELDHLNLSGFDLYYLLKEKYQIQVELAETYVVLGILAIGTKKEHLKHLFAALKEISRDHYNHKITYPRHSFSVGFPFLLVRPRSAFYAPSKRISIMDAANEISKESIMIYPPGIPLIIPGEIFTNDLIERIKSYKQTGITMISDYSDGTVNVVDKEHWKRFSSYQKAYQDYSSKRITTPHNDGYSMPFEGDAHQATFMLLPFRKDTWREGAKPAREAFKDVIRAIAQFEPVIVGIHPSIYDVASGEFSNIDNVTVIKIKYNDAWARDNAPIFVKKGTKIRSVDFRFNAWSGEDGGLYSNYYDDDRLAGVLSKKLNINSYYIEDFVLEGGSIHVDGQGTCLVTEACLLSKGRNPHLNRQEIEETLKTNLGVSKVIWIKNGIYQDETSEHVDNMACFVRPGVIALAWTTDRKDPQYKYSQAAYKVLKSETDADGKPFEIIKVRLPHPMYMTREEAKGIRGSRSNAKKREPNMRLAASYINYYQGKDFVILPAFGVKEDKLAYEQFSSLYPDKKIMQVNSREILLGGGNIHCITMQIPETKKGE
;
A
#
# COMPACT_ATOMS: atom_id res chain seq x y z
N MET A 1 -35.82 18.53 9.21
CA MET A 1 -36.07 19.85 9.83
C MET A 1 -34.90 20.09 10.77
N LYS A 2 -34.25 21.28 10.77
CA LYS A 2 -33.16 21.53 11.71
C LYS A 2 -33.66 21.45 13.14
N LEU A 3 -32.88 20.86 14.03
CA LEU A 3 -33.23 20.76 15.45
C LEU A 3 -32.99 22.09 16.17
N ASN A 4 -33.59 22.25 17.36
CA ASN A 4 -33.42 23.46 18.16
C ASN A 4 -32.07 23.46 18.88
N GLN A 5 -31.09 24.12 18.27
CA GLN A 5 -29.73 24.17 18.77
C GLN A 5 -29.54 24.97 20.08
N ASN A 6 -30.57 25.65 20.60
CA ASN A 6 -30.52 26.33 21.91
C ASN A 6 -30.66 25.38 23.11
N GLN A 7 -31.00 24.11 22.88
CA GLN A 7 -31.14 23.12 23.96
C GLN A 7 -29.79 22.55 24.36
N THR A 8 -29.65 22.13 25.62
CA THR A 8 -28.53 21.33 26.13
C THR A 8 -29.06 20.17 26.98
N PRO A 9 -29.70 19.15 26.36
CA PRO A 9 -30.48 18.15 27.07
C PRO A 9 -29.71 17.45 28.20
N PHE A 10 -28.45 17.11 27.96
CA PHE A 10 -27.65 16.41 28.95
C PHE A 10 -27.20 17.36 30.07
N LEU A 11 -26.74 18.56 29.73
CA LEU A 11 -26.34 19.55 30.74
C LEU A 11 -27.53 19.97 31.60
N ASP A 12 -28.69 20.20 31.00
CA ASP A 12 -29.92 20.60 31.69
C ASP A 12 -30.37 19.51 32.67
N ALA A 13 -30.33 18.24 32.24
CA ALA A 13 -30.62 17.10 33.10
C ALA A 13 -29.60 16.98 34.25
N LEU A 14 -28.32 17.21 34.00
CA LEU A 14 -27.28 17.19 35.04
C LEU A 14 -27.46 18.34 36.04
N ILE A 15 -27.78 19.55 35.57
CA ILE A 15 -28.09 20.70 36.43
C ILE A 15 -29.28 20.38 37.33
N LYS A 16 -30.34 19.80 36.76
CA LYS A 16 -31.52 19.37 37.51
C LYS A 16 -31.13 18.35 38.58
N TYR A 17 -30.43 17.29 38.21
CA TYR A 17 -29.97 16.25 39.15
C TYR A 17 -29.16 16.85 40.32
N VAL A 18 -28.21 17.74 40.03
CA VAL A 18 -27.36 18.38 41.06
C VAL A 18 -28.16 19.28 42.01
N SER A 19 -29.25 19.89 41.52
CA SER A 19 -30.14 20.75 42.30
C SER A 19 -31.08 19.97 43.22
N GLU A 20 -31.30 18.68 42.94
CA GLU A 20 -32.12 17.80 43.76
C GLU A 20 -31.36 17.39 45.03
N ASN A 21 -32.08 17.19 46.13
CA ASN A 21 -31.50 16.76 47.41
C ASN A 21 -31.36 15.23 47.47
N ILE A 22 -30.58 14.68 46.56
CA ILE A 22 -30.40 13.24 46.39
C ILE A 22 -29.54 12.68 47.53
N SER A 23 -29.95 11.56 48.09
CA SER A 23 -29.17 10.79 49.05
C SER A 23 -28.35 9.73 48.29
N PRO A 24 -27.01 9.82 48.23
CA PRO A 24 -26.20 8.94 47.40
C PRO A 24 -25.97 7.58 48.08
N PHE A 25 -26.65 6.55 47.62
CA PHE A 25 -26.41 5.15 47.99
C PHE A 25 -25.86 4.31 46.80
N ASP A 26 -25.37 5.01 45.78
CA ASP A 26 -24.73 4.50 44.58
C ASP A 26 -23.23 4.89 44.53
N VAL A 27 -22.57 4.55 43.42
CA VAL A 27 -21.21 5.03 43.10
C VAL A 27 -21.29 6.36 42.34
N PRO A 28 -20.27 7.24 42.41
CA PRO A 28 -18.93 7.06 42.97
C PRO A 28 -18.82 7.25 44.51
N GLY A 29 -17.85 6.56 45.11
CA GLY A 29 -17.66 6.49 46.57
C GLY A 29 -17.28 7.78 47.29
N HIS A 30 -17.10 8.92 46.59
CA HIS A 30 -17.03 10.22 47.24
C HIS A 30 -18.42 10.74 47.68
N HIS A 31 -19.50 10.03 47.31
CA HIS A 31 -20.88 10.29 47.72
C HIS A 31 -21.23 11.79 47.63
N MET A 32 -21.23 12.31 46.40
CA MET A 32 -21.54 13.74 46.12
C MET A 32 -20.58 14.76 46.77
N GLY A 33 -19.36 14.34 47.13
CA GLY A 33 -18.32 15.21 47.66
C GLY A 33 -18.32 15.30 49.19
N ASN A 34 -18.85 14.29 49.87
CA ASN A 34 -18.86 14.19 51.33
C ASN A 34 -17.50 13.82 51.95
N VAL A 35 -16.49 13.56 51.11
CA VAL A 35 -15.10 13.35 51.52
C VAL A 35 -14.36 14.69 51.47
N GLU A 36 -13.94 15.20 52.63
CA GLU A 36 -13.13 16.41 52.69
C GLU A 36 -11.70 16.14 52.23
N ASN A 37 -11.26 16.85 51.19
CA ASN A 37 -9.91 16.75 50.65
C ASN A 37 -9.53 18.03 49.87
N ARG A 38 -8.22 18.23 49.69
CA ARG A 38 -7.66 19.43 49.02
C ARG A 38 -8.16 19.64 47.58
N LEU A 39 -8.59 18.58 46.88
CA LEU A 39 -9.10 18.70 45.52
C LEU A 39 -10.51 19.30 45.52
N LYS A 40 -11.35 18.92 46.48
CA LYS A 40 -12.67 19.54 46.70
C LYS A 40 -12.55 21.02 47.03
N ASP A 41 -11.59 21.40 47.87
CA ASP A 41 -11.36 22.81 48.19
C ASP A 41 -10.96 23.62 46.96
N PHE A 42 -10.17 23.02 46.06
CA PHE A 42 -9.69 23.67 44.85
C PHE A 42 -10.74 23.76 43.74
N LEU A 43 -11.46 22.66 43.45
CA LEU A 43 -12.43 22.58 42.34
C LEU A 43 -13.87 22.95 42.75
N GLY A 44 -14.14 23.00 44.05
CA GLY A 44 -15.47 23.24 44.62
C GLY A 44 -16.35 21.98 44.68
N ALA A 45 -17.24 21.95 45.68
CA ALA A 45 -18.14 20.82 45.94
C ALA A 45 -19.09 20.50 44.77
N LYS A 46 -19.47 21.50 43.97
CA LYS A 46 -20.36 21.31 42.82
C LYS A 46 -19.77 20.36 41.78
N THR A 47 -18.45 20.39 41.58
CA THR A 47 -17.76 19.47 40.65
C THR A 47 -17.98 18.02 41.05
N PHE A 48 -17.89 17.70 42.34
CA PHE A 48 -18.12 16.36 42.88
C PHE A 48 -19.59 15.97 42.89
N ARG A 49 -20.52 16.92 43.08
CA ARG A 49 -21.96 16.66 42.94
C ARG A 49 -22.36 16.33 41.49
N SER A 50 -21.61 16.84 40.52
CA SER A 50 -21.82 16.60 39.09
C SER A 50 -21.14 15.32 38.58
N ASP A 51 -20.23 14.71 39.37
CA ASP A 51 -19.59 13.44 39.02
C ASP A 51 -20.46 12.28 39.52
N VAL A 52 -21.29 11.76 38.63
CA VAL A 52 -22.34 10.77 38.92
C VAL A 52 -22.30 9.66 37.87
N ASN A 53 -22.66 8.43 38.25
CA ASN A 53 -22.52 7.26 37.38
C ASN A 53 -23.87 6.75 36.87
N ALA A 54 -24.31 7.26 35.72
CA ALA A 54 -25.55 6.85 35.04
C ALA A 54 -26.78 6.68 35.95
N PRO A 55 -27.12 7.66 36.82
CA PRO A 55 -28.34 7.58 37.60
C PRO A 55 -29.58 7.66 36.71
N ILE A 56 -30.73 7.27 37.25
CA ILE A 56 -32.01 7.41 36.56
C ILE A 56 -32.20 8.86 36.12
N GLY A 57 -32.41 9.07 34.82
CA GLY A 57 -32.56 10.39 34.20
C GLY A 57 -31.33 10.92 33.45
N LEU A 58 -30.14 10.31 33.59
CA LEU A 58 -28.91 10.75 32.90
C LEU A 58 -28.40 9.80 31.79
N ASP A 59 -29.19 8.77 31.44
CA ASP A 59 -28.95 7.83 30.34
C ASP A 59 -27.60 7.06 30.45
N SER A 60 -27.33 6.12 29.55
CA SER A 60 -26.10 5.33 29.51
C SER A 60 -25.35 5.53 28.19
N LEU A 61 -24.08 5.93 28.26
CA LEU A 61 -23.26 6.13 27.05
C LEU A 61 -23.07 4.83 26.23
N GLN A 62 -23.19 3.66 26.86
CA GLN A 62 -23.07 2.38 26.16
C GLN A 62 -24.29 2.05 25.30
N HIS A 63 -25.45 2.55 25.70
CA HIS A 63 -26.70 2.38 24.96
C HIS A 63 -27.61 3.60 25.16
N PRO A 64 -27.29 4.73 24.48
CA PRO A 64 -28.02 5.97 24.65
C PRO A 64 -29.47 5.82 24.16
N THR A 65 -30.43 6.18 25.00
CA THR A 65 -31.88 6.12 24.69
C THR A 65 -32.67 7.34 25.18
N GLY A 66 -32.03 8.27 25.89
CA GLY A 66 -32.63 9.47 26.48
C GLY A 66 -31.76 10.70 26.24
N VAL A 67 -31.41 11.43 27.31
CA VAL A 67 -30.74 12.74 27.21
C VAL A 67 -29.38 12.72 26.48
N ILE A 68 -28.64 11.59 26.52
CA ILE A 68 -27.41 11.44 25.73
C ILE A 68 -27.77 11.28 24.26
N ALA A 69 -28.77 10.45 23.93
CA ALA A 69 -29.24 10.27 22.56
C ALA A 69 -29.74 11.61 21.95
N GLU A 70 -30.53 12.38 22.69
CA GLU A 70 -31.00 13.71 22.25
C GLU A 70 -29.83 14.69 22.01
N ALA A 71 -28.82 14.69 22.91
CA ALA A 71 -27.62 15.51 22.74
C ALA A 71 -26.78 15.07 21.53
N GLN A 72 -26.70 13.77 21.26
CA GLN A 72 -26.06 13.21 20.07
C GLN A 72 -26.80 13.57 18.78
N GLU A 73 -28.13 13.58 18.79
CA GLU A 73 -28.94 14.02 17.65
C GLU A 73 -28.71 15.51 17.34
N LEU A 74 -28.68 16.36 18.37
CA LEU A 74 -28.36 17.79 18.22
C LEU A 74 -26.95 18.00 17.65
N MET A 75 -25.97 17.22 18.11
CA MET A 75 -24.61 17.25 17.58
C MET A 75 -24.56 16.78 16.12
N ALA A 76 -25.28 15.72 15.76
CA ALA A 76 -25.33 15.22 14.39
C ALA A 76 -25.94 16.28 13.44
N ASP A 77 -27.07 16.88 13.83
CA ASP A 77 -27.72 17.98 13.09
C ASP A 77 -26.80 19.21 12.95
N PHE A 78 -26.06 19.56 14.00
CA PHE A 78 -25.07 20.65 13.97
C PHE A 78 -23.93 20.34 13.00
N ALA A 79 -23.36 19.14 13.07
CA ALA A 79 -22.20 18.74 12.29
C ALA A 79 -22.54 18.36 10.82
N GLY A 80 -23.83 18.22 10.49
CA GLY A 80 -24.28 17.71 9.19
C GLY A 80 -24.02 16.21 9.00
N ALA A 81 -23.99 15.45 10.08
CA ALA A 81 -23.81 14.00 10.09
C ALA A 81 -25.16 13.28 10.26
N ASP A 82 -25.23 12.01 9.89
CA ASP A 82 -26.43 11.19 10.12
C ASP A 82 -26.50 10.70 11.58
N HIS A 83 -25.34 10.43 12.18
CA HIS A 83 -25.22 10.04 13.59
C HIS A 83 -23.98 10.66 14.23
N SER A 84 -24.03 10.86 15.55
CA SER A 84 -22.87 11.27 16.34
C SER A 84 -22.70 10.40 17.60
N PHE A 85 -21.46 10.25 18.04
CA PHE A 85 -21.07 9.45 19.20
C PHE A 85 -20.18 10.27 20.12
N PHE A 86 -20.61 10.49 21.36
CA PHE A 86 -19.81 11.22 22.34
C PHE A 86 -18.69 10.32 22.87
N LEU A 87 -17.50 10.88 22.98
CA LEU A 87 -16.30 10.18 23.40
C LEU A 87 -15.72 10.85 24.65
N VAL A 88 -15.48 10.04 25.69
CA VAL A 88 -14.85 10.48 26.94
C VAL A 88 -13.42 9.98 27.12
N ASN A 89 -12.95 9.12 26.20
CA ASN A 89 -11.59 8.57 26.17
C ASN A 89 -10.72 9.23 25.07
N GLY A 90 -11.09 10.44 24.65
CA GLY A 90 -10.42 11.20 23.59
C GLY A 90 -10.68 10.67 22.18
N THR A 91 -10.22 11.43 21.19
CA THR A 91 -10.26 11.06 19.77
C THR A 91 -9.53 9.75 19.48
N THR A 92 -8.58 9.37 20.34
CA THR A 92 -7.94 8.05 20.33
C THR A 92 -8.97 6.91 20.30
N SER A 93 -10.01 6.95 21.15
CA SER A 93 -11.03 5.89 21.14
C SER A 93 -11.87 5.93 19.87
N GLY A 94 -12.19 7.13 19.37
CA GLY A 94 -12.91 7.30 18.10
C GLY A 94 -12.15 6.74 16.90
N ILE A 95 -10.84 6.97 16.81
CA ILE A 95 -9.98 6.43 15.74
C ILE A 95 -9.93 4.90 15.79
N ILE A 96 -9.73 4.34 16.99
CA ILE A 96 -9.69 2.88 17.16
C ILE A 96 -11.05 2.27 16.78
N ALA A 97 -12.16 2.85 17.25
CA ALA A 97 -13.50 2.39 16.93
C ALA A 97 -13.81 2.48 15.44
N MET A 98 -13.44 3.59 14.80
CA MET A 98 -13.62 3.84 13.37
C MET A 98 -12.93 2.76 12.51
N ILE A 99 -11.68 2.40 12.83
CA ILE A 99 -10.96 1.34 12.11
C ILE A 99 -11.57 -0.03 12.42
N MET A 100 -11.90 -0.33 13.68
CA MET A 100 -12.49 -1.62 14.06
C MET A 100 -13.88 -1.86 13.46
N ALA A 101 -14.69 -0.81 13.29
CA ALA A 101 -16.01 -0.90 12.69
C ALA A 101 -15.99 -1.24 11.20
N VAL A 102 -14.87 -0.96 10.51
CA VAL A 102 -14.75 -1.10 9.04
C VAL A 102 -13.81 -2.23 8.64
N CYS A 103 -12.68 -2.37 9.34
CA CYS A 103 -11.63 -3.32 8.99
C CYS A 103 -11.61 -4.53 9.93
N LYS A 104 -11.67 -5.73 9.35
CA LYS A 104 -11.44 -6.99 10.05
C LYS A 104 -9.96 -7.36 10.02
N ALA A 105 -9.59 -8.38 10.78
CA ALA A 105 -8.24 -8.93 10.72
C ALA A 105 -7.88 -9.35 9.29
N LYS A 106 -6.70 -8.95 8.82
CA LYS A 106 -6.18 -9.12 7.45
C LYS A 106 -6.81 -8.22 6.37
N ASP A 107 -7.86 -7.45 6.66
CA ASP A 107 -8.32 -6.43 5.71
C ASP A 107 -7.24 -5.38 5.49
N LYS A 108 -7.10 -4.89 4.25
CA LYS A 108 -6.15 -3.83 3.91
C LYS A 108 -6.78 -2.46 4.15
N ILE A 109 -6.01 -1.56 4.73
CA ILE A 109 -6.38 -0.15 4.93
C ILE A 109 -5.26 0.72 4.36
N ILE A 110 -5.62 1.72 3.56
CA ILE A 110 -4.66 2.69 2.98
C ILE A 110 -4.59 3.89 3.92
N LEU A 111 -3.40 4.29 4.34
CA LEU A 111 -3.23 5.40 5.29
C LEU A 111 -1.88 6.08 5.09
N PRO A 112 -1.72 7.34 5.53
CA PRO A 112 -0.42 7.98 5.51
C PRO A 112 0.51 7.30 6.51
N ARG A 113 1.84 7.40 6.32
CA ARG A 113 2.79 6.87 7.31
C ARG A 113 2.99 7.76 8.53
N ASN A 114 2.83 9.08 8.40
CA ASN A 114 2.93 10.05 9.51
C ASN A 114 1.65 10.09 10.36
N VAL A 115 1.18 8.93 10.80
CA VAL A 115 -0.03 8.78 11.62
C VAL A 115 0.26 8.91 13.10
N HIS A 116 -0.74 9.42 13.85
CA HIS A 116 -0.71 9.48 15.30
C HIS A 116 -0.68 8.06 15.90
N LYS A 117 -0.08 7.91 17.09
CA LYS A 117 0.06 6.62 17.79
C LYS A 117 -1.24 5.83 17.93
N SER A 118 -2.40 6.50 18.03
CA SER A 118 -3.72 5.84 18.15
C SER A 118 -4.04 4.97 16.94
N ILE A 119 -3.60 5.36 15.74
CA ILE A 119 -3.79 4.59 14.51
C ILE A 119 -2.94 3.32 14.56
N ILE A 120 -1.71 3.41 15.09
CA ILE A 120 -0.86 2.23 15.30
C ILE A 120 -1.50 1.27 16.30
N SER A 121 -2.05 1.77 17.41
CA SER A 121 -2.84 0.98 18.36
C SER A 121 -4.05 0.31 17.67
N ALA A 122 -4.75 1.03 16.80
CA ALA A 122 -5.88 0.49 16.05
C ALA A 122 -5.45 -0.64 15.07
N LEU A 123 -4.30 -0.52 14.41
CA LEU A 123 -3.74 -1.58 13.56
C LEU A 123 -3.39 -2.83 14.38
N VAL A 124 -2.85 -2.68 15.58
CA VAL A 124 -2.58 -3.80 16.49
C VAL A 124 -3.89 -4.48 16.92
N LEU A 125 -4.88 -3.70 17.35
CA LEU A 125 -6.16 -4.20 17.86
C LEU A 125 -7.03 -4.87 16.76
N SER A 126 -7.18 -4.21 15.60
CA SER A 126 -7.96 -4.74 14.47
C SER A 126 -7.26 -5.89 13.74
N GLY A 127 -5.92 -5.88 13.72
CA GLY A 127 -5.14 -6.80 12.89
C GLY A 127 -5.25 -6.53 11.39
N SER A 128 -5.70 -5.33 11.01
CA SER A 128 -5.69 -4.84 9.64
C SER A 128 -4.26 -4.68 9.11
N ILE A 129 -4.11 -4.75 7.79
CA ILE A 129 -2.83 -4.64 7.09
C ILE A 129 -2.69 -3.21 6.59
N PRO A 130 -1.72 -2.43 7.11
CA PRO A 130 -1.50 -1.07 6.63
C PRO A 130 -0.86 -1.08 5.25
N ILE A 131 -1.42 -0.30 4.34
CA ILE A 131 -0.82 0.11 3.07
C ILE A 131 -0.44 1.58 3.22
N TYR A 132 0.84 1.83 3.45
CA TYR A 132 1.31 3.19 3.71
C TYR A 132 1.48 3.99 2.43
N VAL A 133 0.88 5.18 2.44
CA VAL A 133 1.17 6.25 1.48
C VAL A 133 2.18 7.19 2.13
N MET A 134 3.28 7.47 1.43
CA MET A 134 4.35 8.31 1.99
C MET A 134 3.92 9.79 1.98
N PRO A 135 4.10 10.52 3.10
CA PRO A 135 3.83 11.95 3.14
C PRO A 135 4.83 12.74 2.29
N LYS A 136 4.40 13.90 1.78
CA LYS A 136 5.30 14.86 1.15
C LYS A 136 6.05 15.66 2.23
N ILE A 137 7.34 15.86 2.02
CA ILE A 137 8.20 16.54 2.99
C ILE A 137 8.44 17.97 2.53
N ASP A 138 8.11 18.93 3.37
CA ASP A 138 8.55 20.30 3.17
C ASP A 138 9.97 20.46 3.70
N ARG A 139 10.95 20.45 2.79
CA ARG A 139 12.37 20.58 3.14
C ARG A 139 12.75 21.95 3.70
N GLN A 140 11.88 22.96 3.56
CA GLN A 140 12.16 24.29 4.08
C GLN A 140 11.82 24.38 5.57
N LEU A 141 10.64 23.88 5.95
CA LEU A 141 10.19 23.85 7.34
C LEU A 141 10.60 22.57 8.08
N GLU A 142 11.10 21.57 7.34
CA GLU A 142 11.42 20.22 7.81
C GLU A 142 10.21 19.46 8.39
N ILE A 143 9.01 19.76 7.90
CA ILE A 143 7.77 19.13 8.35
C ILE A 143 7.23 18.11 7.34
N ALA A 144 6.60 17.05 7.86
CA ALA A 144 5.86 16.12 7.04
C ALA A 144 4.43 16.65 6.79
N ASN A 145 4.15 16.97 5.53
CA ASN A 145 2.79 17.26 5.07
C ASN A 145 2.04 15.95 4.80
N GLN A 146 0.81 16.04 4.29
CA GLN A 146 0.04 14.87 3.90
C GLN A 146 0.40 14.34 2.50
N PRO A 147 0.10 13.07 2.19
CA PRO A 147 0.09 12.59 0.82
C PRO A 147 -0.94 13.36 -0.03
N SER A 148 -0.65 13.49 -1.32
CA SER A 148 -1.60 14.14 -2.25
C SER A 148 -2.80 13.24 -2.57
N VAL A 149 -3.90 13.84 -3.04
CA VAL A 149 -5.06 13.08 -3.55
C VAL A 149 -4.62 12.03 -4.56
N ASP A 150 -3.73 12.38 -5.49
CA ASP A 150 -3.24 11.43 -6.49
C ASP A 150 -2.45 10.26 -5.90
N ASP A 151 -1.73 10.46 -4.79
CA ASP A 151 -1.05 9.38 -4.09
C ASP A 151 -2.07 8.37 -3.53
N TYR A 152 -3.16 8.86 -2.93
CA TYR A 152 -4.25 7.99 -2.47
C TYR A 152 -4.98 7.32 -3.64
N LYS A 153 -5.28 8.05 -4.73
CA LYS A 153 -5.91 7.46 -5.93
C LYS A 153 -5.08 6.33 -6.50
N ARG A 154 -3.76 6.53 -6.65
CA ARG A 154 -2.84 5.48 -7.07
C ARG A 154 -2.88 4.28 -6.13
N ALA A 155 -2.90 4.51 -4.81
CA ALA A 155 -3.01 3.43 -3.84
C ALA A 155 -4.35 2.68 -3.94
N ILE A 156 -5.48 3.38 -4.13
CA ILE A 156 -6.81 2.78 -4.30
C ILE A 156 -6.88 1.91 -5.56
N ILE A 157 -6.38 2.42 -6.69
CA ILE A 157 -6.32 1.67 -7.96
C ILE A 157 -5.41 0.44 -7.83
N ARG A 158 -4.30 0.59 -7.09
CA ARG A 158 -3.33 -0.49 -6.89
C ARG A 158 -3.83 -1.57 -5.96
N TYR A 159 -4.56 -1.20 -4.91
CA TYR A 159 -5.07 -2.09 -3.89
C TYR A 159 -6.61 -2.08 -3.86
N PRO A 160 -7.28 -2.60 -4.93
CA PRO A 160 -8.74 -2.63 -5.00
C PRO A 160 -9.37 -3.48 -3.89
N SER A 161 -8.62 -4.35 -3.21
CA SER A 161 -9.11 -5.11 -2.06
C SER A 161 -9.14 -4.28 -0.76
N ALA A 162 -8.65 -3.04 -0.74
CA ALA A 162 -8.64 -2.20 0.44
C ALA A 162 -10.06 -1.86 0.89
N LYS A 163 -10.34 -2.00 2.20
CA LYS A 163 -11.67 -1.71 2.77
C LYS A 163 -11.89 -0.24 3.05
N ALA A 164 -10.81 0.45 3.38
CA ALA A 164 -10.84 1.84 3.78
C ALA A 164 -9.59 2.59 3.36
N ILE A 165 -9.76 3.89 3.20
CA ILE A 165 -8.68 4.87 3.33
C ILE A 165 -8.84 5.59 4.68
N LEU A 166 -7.72 5.93 5.32
CA LEU A 166 -7.68 6.87 6.44
C LEU A 166 -6.91 8.11 6.02
N VAL A 167 -7.53 9.28 6.20
CA VAL A 167 -6.94 10.58 5.87
C VAL A 167 -6.82 11.41 7.15
N ILE A 168 -5.67 12.06 7.35
CA ILE A 168 -5.48 13.06 8.41
C ILE A 168 -5.84 14.42 7.81
N ASN A 169 -6.89 15.07 8.31
CA ASN A 169 -7.34 16.35 7.74
C ASN A 169 -7.95 17.25 8.84
N PRO A 170 -7.35 18.40 9.18
CA PRO A 170 -6.08 18.91 8.66
C PRO A 170 -4.87 18.17 9.26
N THR A 171 -3.68 18.42 8.70
CA THR A 171 -2.42 18.13 9.41
C THR A 171 -2.26 19.05 10.64
N TYR A 172 -1.32 18.73 11.54
CA TYR A 172 -0.99 19.59 12.69
C TYR A 172 -0.71 21.05 12.29
N PHE A 173 0.01 21.24 11.18
CA PHE A 173 0.40 22.56 10.67
C PHE A 173 -0.70 23.26 9.86
N GLY A 174 -1.85 22.62 9.65
CA GLY A 174 -3.02 23.23 9.01
C GLY A 174 -3.19 22.92 7.53
N ALA A 175 -2.40 22.01 6.97
CA ALA A 175 -2.57 21.61 5.57
C ALA A 175 -3.86 20.77 5.39
N VAL A 176 -4.65 21.10 4.37
CA VAL A 176 -5.93 20.45 4.04
C VAL A 176 -5.88 19.84 2.65
N ASN A 177 -6.46 18.64 2.50
CA ASN A 177 -6.52 17.90 1.23
C ASN A 177 -7.83 18.19 0.49
N ASP A 178 -7.89 17.93 -0.83
CA ASP A 178 -9.19 17.91 -1.53
C ASP A 178 -9.94 16.62 -1.15
N LEU A 179 -10.47 16.62 0.07
CA LEU A 179 -11.14 15.48 0.65
C LEU A 179 -12.44 15.17 -0.09
N LYS A 180 -13.07 16.17 -0.72
CA LYS A 180 -14.30 15.96 -1.50
C LYS A 180 -14.00 15.17 -2.76
N GLU A 181 -12.97 15.54 -3.51
CA GLU A 181 -12.52 14.79 -4.68
C GLU A 181 -12.07 13.37 -4.29
N LEU A 182 -11.25 13.26 -3.24
CA LEU A 182 -10.76 11.97 -2.77
C LEU A 182 -11.90 11.04 -2.31
N THR A 183 -12.91 11.59 -1.63
CA THR A 183 -14.07 10.82 -1.17
C THR A 183 -14.88 10.30 -2.35
N ALA A 184 -15.18 11.16 -3.33
CA ALA A 184 -15.87 10.75 -4.54
C ALA A 184 -15.12 9.61 -5.27
N PHE A 185 -13.79 9.73 -5.38
CA PHE A 185 -12.96 8.71 -6.00
C PHE A 185 -12.95 7.39 -5.22
N ALA A 186 -12.78 7.43 -3.90
CA ALA A 186 -12.80 6.25 -3.04
C ALA A 186 -14.15 5.52 -3.11
N HIS A 187 -15.25 6.27 -3.06
CA HIS A 187 -16.60 5.73 -3.17
C HIS A 187 -16.87 5.06 -4.53
N ALA A 188 -16.34 5.62 -5.62
CA ALA A 188 -16.42 5.02 -6.95
C ALA A 188 -15.69 3.66 -7.04
N HIS A 189 -14.71 3.43 -6.15
CA HIS A 189 -13.97 2.17 -6.02
C HIS A 189 -14.45 1.31 -4.84
N ASN A 190 -15.60 1.63 -4.25
CA ASN A 190 -16.17 0.93 -3.10
C ASN A 190 -15.26 0.88 -1.86
N VAL A 191 -14.43 1.91 -1.67
CA VAL A 191 -13.55 2.10 -0.51
C VAL A 191 -14.19 3.09 0.47
N THR A 192 -14.21 2.74 1.76
CA THR A 192 -14.75 3.59 2.85
C THR A 192 -13.75 4.69 3.21
N VAL A 193 -14.23 5.90 3.53
CA VAL A 193 -13.37 7.05 3.87
C VAL A 193 -13.45 7.36 5.36
N LEU A 194 -12.32 7.17 6.04
CA LEU A 194 -12.14 7.43 7.47
C LEU A 194 -11.28 8.67 7.64
N VAL A 195 -11.68 9.60 8.51
CA VAL A 195 -10.96 10.86 8.68
C VAL A 195 -10.56 11.06 10.14
N ASP A 196 -9.26 11.25 10.36
CA ASP A 196 -8.74 11.83 11.60
C ASP A 196 -8.83 13.36 11.48
N GLU A 197 -9.93 13.92 11.98
CA GLU A 197 -10.22 15.36 12.02
C GLU A 197 -9.97 15.92 13.43
N ALA A 198 -8.99 15.36 14.13
CA ALA A 198 -8.69 15.75 15.51
C ALA A 198 -8.51 17.26 15.69
N HIS A 199 -7.93 17.95 14.70
CA HIS A 199 -7.64 19.39 14.74
C HIS A 199 -8.66 20.26 13.99
N GLY A 200 -9.77 19.69 13.53
CA GLY A 200 -10.77 20.35 12.67
C GLY A 200 -12.14 20.64 13.33
N ALA A 201 -12.28 20.55 14.66
CA ALA A 201 -13.58 20.75 15.32
C ALA A 201 -14.22 22.13 15.02
N HIS A 202 -13.39 23.15 14.85
CA HIS A 202 -13.82 24.51 14.52
C HIS A 202 -14.30 24.68 13.07
N TYR A 203 -14.08 23.71 12.17
CA TYR A 203 -14.62 23.76 10.79
C TYR A 203 -16.15 23.67 10.76
N TYR A 204 -16.75 23.09 11.80
CA TYR A 204 -18.20 23.00 11.93
C TYR A 204 -18.86 24.32 12.40
N PHE A 205 -18.07 25.29 12.86
CA PHE A 205 -18.59 26.51 13.49
C PHE A 205 -18.98 27.58 12.46
N SER A 206 -18.34 27.55 11.30
CA SER A 206 -18.32 28.66 10.35
C SER A 206 -18.14 28.15 8.92
N LYS A 207 -18.71 28.88 7.96
CA LYS A 207 -18.42 28.66 6.53
C LYS A 207 -17.11 29.32 6.08
N ASN A 208 -16.54 30.19 6.91
CA ASN A 208 -15.26 30.84 6.68
C ASN A 208 -14.15 29.92 7.21
N GLY A 209 -13.64 29.04 6.34
CA GLY A 209 -12.59 28.08 6.66
C GLY A 209 -12.64 26.85 5.76
N PRO A 210 -11.74 25.88 5.98
CA PRO A 210 -11.77 24.61 5.28
C PRO A 210 -13.08 23.84 5.49
N LEU A 211 -13.45 23.02 4.50
CA LEU A 211 -14.59 22.12 4.62
C LEU A 211 -14.30 21.02 5.66
N SER A 212 -15.31 20.70 6.45
CA SER A 212 -15.26 19.54 7.36
C SER A 212 -15.33 18.21 6.62
N ALA A 213 -14.93 17.13 7.28
CA ALA A 213 -15.00 15.77 6.73
C ALA A 213 -16.43 15.37 6.33
N MET A 214 -17.43 15.71 7.16
CA MET A 214 -18.85 15.45 6.84
C MET A 214 -19.31 16.27 5.63
N ALA A 215 -18.92 17.54 5.53
CA ALA A 215 -19.22 18.36 4.35
C ALA A 215 -18.57 17.82 3.05
N CYS A 216 -17.48 17.06 3.17
CA CYS A 216 -16.80 16.38 2.06
C CYS A 216 -17.39 14.99 1.76
N GLY A 217 -18.34 14.50 2.56
CA GLY A 217 -19.00 13.21 2.39
C GLY A 217 -18.22 12.01 2.95
N ALA A 218 -17.25 12.24 3.84
CA ALA A 218 -16.53 11.14 4.50
C ALA A 218 -17.51 10.26 5.30
N ASP A 219 -17.24 8.95 5.36
CA ASP A 219 -18.15 8.01 6.03
C ASP A 219 -18.03 8.11 7.56
N LEU A 220 -16.82 8.28 8.09
CA LEU A 220 -16.56 8.46 9.51
C LEU A 220 -15.51 9.55 9.74
N SER A 221 -15.72 10.39 10.77
CA SER A 221 -14.75 11.40 11.21
C SER A 221 -14.65 11.46 12.73
N SER A 222 -13.42 11.39 13.26
CA SER A 222 -13.16 11.55 14.69
C SER A 222 -12.64 12.96 14.98
N VAL A 223 -13.34 13.73 15.81
CA VAL A 223 -13.18 15.19 15.98
C VAL A 223 -12.90 15.56 17.43
N SER A 224 -11.74 16.17 17.71
CA SER A 224 -11.39 16.57 19.08
C SER A 224 -12.00 17.92 19.47
N PHE A 225 -13.18 17.90 20.07
CA PHE A 225 -13.81 19.13 20.58
C PHE A 225 -12.96 19.83 21.65
N HIS A 226 -12.18 19.11 22.46
CA HIS A 226 -11.34 19.75 23.46
C HIS A 226 -10.15 20.54 22.87
N LYS A 227 -9.74 20.24 21.63
CA LYS A 227 -8.59 20.93 21.00
C LYS A 227 -8.99 22.29 20.45
N THR A 228 -10.06 22.35 19.67
CA THR A 228 -10.48 23.59 18.98
C THR A 228 -11.96 23.94 19.14
N GLY A 229 -12.76 23.03 19.72
CA GLY A 229 -14.20 23.20 19.90
C GLY A 229 -14.64 23.73 21.28
N GLY A 230 -13.72 23.82 22.26
CA GLY A 230 -13.98 24.46 23.56
C GLY A 230 -14.56 23.56 24.66
N SER A 231 -14.50 22.24 24.52
CA SER A 231 -14.88 21.29 25.58
C SER A 231 -13.68 20.89 26.47
N LEU A 232 -13.92 20.10 27.52
CA LEU A 232 -12.86 19.69 28.47
C LEU A 232 -11.92 18.62 27.87
N THR A 233 -10.65 18.61 28.24
CA THR A 233 -9.66 17.61 27.79
C THR A 233 -10.19 16.18 27.93
N GLN A 234 -9.85 15.31 26.96
CA GLN A 234 -10.41 13.96 26.73
C GLN A 234 -11.78 13.92 26.06
N SER A 235 -12.56 14.99 26.04
CA SER A 235 -13.84 14.97 25.33
C SER A 235 -13.68 15.10 23.82
N SER A 236 -14.44 14.31 23.06
CA SER A 236 -14.36 14.21 21.60
C SER A 236 -15.68 13.69 21.04
N VAL A 237 -15.81 13.69 19.71
CA VAL A 237 -17.01 13.23 18.99
C VAL A 237 -16.58 12.38 17.80
N LEU A 238 -17.24 11.25 17.59
CA LEU A 238 -17.17 10.49 16.34
C LEU A 238 -18.44 10.73 15.54
N LEU A 239 -18.29 11.14 14.30
CA LEU A 239 -19.38 11.45 13.36
C LEU A 239 -19.47 10.38 12.30
N LEU A 240 -20.70 10.02 11.91
CA LEU A 240 -21.00 9.01 10.91
C LEU A 240 -21.98 9.58 9.88
N GLN A 241 -21.70 9.34 8.60
CA GLN A 241 -22.54 9.76 7.49
C GLN A 241 -22.66 8.63 6.44
N GLY A 242 -23.82 8.55 5.81
CA GLY A 242 -24.14 7.60 4.77
C GLY A 242 -24.48 6.21 5.29
N LYS A 243 -24.41 5.23 4.37
CA LYS A 243 -24.88 3.85 4.60
C LYS A 243 -23.77 2.79 4.50
N ARG A 244 -22.52 3.19 4.25
CA ARG A 244 -21.39 2.24 4.08
C ARG A 244 -20.98 1.59 5.40
N VAL A 245 -21.18 2.30 6.52
CA VAL A 245 -20.88 1.80 7.86
C VAL A 245 -22.15 1.81 8.69
N SER A 246 -22.40 0.72 9.42
CA SER A 246 -23.56 0.65 10.31
C SER A 246 -23.30 1.39 11.63
N PRO A 247 -24.23 2.25 12.11
CA PRO A 247 -24.15 2.85 13.44
C PRO A 247 -23.99 1.80 14.55
N SER A 248 -24.59 0.62 14.38
CA SER A 248 -24.48 -0.47 15.35
C SER A 248 -23.07 -1.03 15.46
N GLU A 249 -22.31 -1.09 14.36
CA GLU A 249 -20.93 -1.58 14.37
C GLU A 249 -19.99 -0.56 15.01
N VAL A 250 -20.27 0.74 14.81
CA VAL A 250 -19.57 1.83 15.51
C VAL A 250 -19.82 1.74 17.01
N GLN A 251 -21.08 1.65 17.45
CA GLN A 251 -21.42 1.53 18.86
C GLN A 251 -20.79 0.29 19.50
N LYS A 252 -20.86 -0.89 18.84
CA LYS A 252 -20.20 -2.12 19.31
C LYS A 252 -18.69 -1.93 19.49
N SER A 253 -18.04 -1.27 18.54
CA SER A 253 -16.60 -0.99 18.61
C SER A 253 -16.27 -0.04 19.78
N LEU A 254 -17.09 1.00 19.99
CA LEU A 254 -16.95 1.91 21.12
C LEU A 254 -17.17 1.21 22.46
N SER A 255 -18.13 0.29 22.57
CA SER A 255 -18.39 -0.49 23.80
C SER A 255 -17.19 -1.34 24.24
N ILE A 256 -16.29 -1.72 23.33
CA ILE A 256 -15.05 -2.45 23.67
C ILE A 256 -13.99 -1.52 24.29
N ILE A 257 -13.98 -0.24 23.89
CA ILE A 257 -12.88 0.69 24.15
C ILE A 257 -13.22 1.67 25.28
N ASN A 258 -14.49 2.07 25.38
CA ASN A 258 -14.95 3.04 26.36
C ASN A 258 -15.02 2.42 27.75
N THR A 259 -14.84 3.28 28.76
CA THR A 259 -15.12 2.93 30.15
C THR A 259 -16.60 2.58 30.34
N THR A 260 -16.91 1.68 31.28
CA THR A 260 -18.28 1.39 31.73
C THR A 260 -18.85 2.49 32.62
N SER A 261 -18.01 3.39 33.13
CA SER A 261 -18.36 4.53 33.97
C SER A 261 -17.81 5.82 33.36
N PRO A 262 -18.47 6.35 32.31
CA PRO A 262 -18.04 7.56 31.62
C PRO A 262 -18.18 8.80 32.50
N SER A 263 -17.30 9.78 32.32
CA SER A 263 -17.40 11.04 33.07
C SER A 263 -18.53 11.91 32.52
N ASN A 264 -19.56 12.13 33.34
CA ASN A 264 -20.68 13.01 32.99
C ASN A 264 -20.26 14.47 32.84
N LEU A 265 -19.20 14.90 33.53
CA LEU A 265 -18.60 16.23 33.32
C LEU A 265 -18.10 16.40 31.88
N LEU A 266 -17.49 15.36 31.31
CA LEU A 266 -17.00 15.40 29.93
C LEU A 266 -18.17 15.40 28.94
N ILE A 267 -19.20 14.58 29.15
CA ILE A 267 -20.41 14.53 28.32
C ILE A 267 -21.11 15.90 28.33
N ALA A 268 -21.33 16.48 29.52
CA ALA A 268 -21.92 17.81 29.67
C ALA A 268 -21.08 18.91 28.99
N SER A 269 -19.74 18.79 29.02
CA SER A 269 -18.87 19.74 28.34
C SER A 269 -18.97 19.66 26.80
N ILE A 270 -19.23 18.48 26.23
CA ILE A 270 -19.48 18.31 24.79
C ILE A 270 -20.80 18.97 24.42
N ASP A 271 -21.85 18.70 25.18
CA ASP A 271 -23.18 19.24 24.94
C ASP A 271 -23.18 20.78 25.00
N ALA A 272 -22.52 21.34 26.02
CA ALA A 272 -22.33 22.78 26.17
C ALA A 272 -21.49 23.40 25.03
N ALA A 273 -20.38 22.74 24.64
CA ALA A 273 -19.52 23.21 23.56
C ALA A 273 -20.25 23.23 22.22
N ARG A 274 -21.06 22.20 21.94
CA ARG A 274 -21.93 22.13 20.76
C ARG A 274 -22.98 23.23 20.75
N HIS A 275 -23.62 23.51 21.88
CA HIS A 275 -24.53 24.65 22.00
C HIS A 275 -23.85 25.97 21.66
N PHE A 276 -22.66 26.22 22.21
CA PHE A 276 -21.89 27.44 21.89
C PHE A 276 -21.52 27.48 20.40
N ALA A 277 -21.02 26.38 19.86
CA ALA A 277 -20.63 26.27 18.46
C ALA A 277 -21.80 26.57 17.51
N ALA A 278 -22.98 26.02 17.79
CA ALA A 278 -24.16 26.18 16.95
C ALA A 278 -24.78 27.58 17.04
N THR A 279 -24.70 28.25 18.19
CA THR A 279 -25.37 29.55 18.43
C THR A 279 -24.46 30.76 18.24
N LYS A 280 -23.16 30.62 18.53
CA LYS A 280 -22.17 31.71 18.55
C LYS A 280 -20.88 31.39 17.78
N GLY A 281 -20.74 30.17 17.26
CA GLY A 281 -19.50 29.71 16.62
C GLY A 281 -19.08 30.56 15.41
N GLN A 282 -20.04 30.99 14.58
CA GLN A 282 -19.75 31.80 13.39
C GLN A 282 -19.09 33.14 13.74
N GLU A 283 -19.59 33.84 14.76
CA GLU A 283 -19.02 35.10 15.23
C GLU A 283 -17.65 34.88 15.87
N ALA A 284 -17.54 33.88 16.76
CA ALA A 284 -16.29 33.52 17.42
C ALA A 284 -15.18 33.18 16.41
N MET A 285 -15.52 32.44 15.35
CA MET A 285 -14.56 32.10 14.30
C MET A 285 -14.09 33.29 13.49
N ASN A 286 -14.98 34.23 13.16
CA ASN A 286 -14.57 35.46 12.48
C ASN A 286 -13.54 36.24 13.31
N GLN A 287 -13.77 36.35 14.62
CA GLN A 287 -12.83 36.99 15.54
C GLN A 287 -11.48 36.26 15.60
N VAL A 288 -11.47 34.92 15.63
CA VAL A 288 -10.22 34.14 15.61
C VAL A 288 -9.43 34.37 14.32
N LEU A 289 -10.11 34.42 13.17
CA LEU A 289 -9.46 34.68 11.88
C LEU A 289 -8.86 36.10 11.81
N GLU A 290 -9.57 37.11 12.32
CA GLU A 290 -9.03 38.47 12.45
C GLU A 290 -7.79 38.50 13.35
N LEU A 291 -7.82 37.78 14.48
CA LEU A 291 -6.66 37.64 15.37
C LEU A 291 -5.49 36.91 14.70
N ALA A 292 -5.78 35.91 13.86
CA ALA A 292 -4.76 35.18 13.11
C ALA A 292 -4.05 36.07 12.08
N GLN A 293 -4.83 36.84 11.31
CA GLN A 293 -4.28 37.82 10.39
C GLN A 293 -3.43 38.87 11.14
N TYR A 294 -3.98 39.44 12.21
CA TYR A 294 -3.28 40.39 13.06
C TYR A 294 -1.97 39.82 13.62
N ALA A 295 -1.97 38.55 14.06
CA ALA A 295 -0.76 37.88 14.54
C ALA A 295 0.32 37.79 13.46
N ARG A 296 -0.03 37.33 12.26
CA ARG A 296 0.94 37.22 11.15
C ARG A 296 1.49 38.58 10.74
N GLU A 297 0.65 39.61 10.64
CA GLU A 297 1.10 40.97 10.30
C GLU A 297 2.05 41.59 11.32
N GLN A 298 1.89 41.28 12.61
CA GLN A 298 2.79 41.81 13.65
C GLN A 298 4.08 40.99 13.74
N ILE A 299 4.01 39.67 13.59
CA ILE A 299 5.18 38.79 13.64
C ILE A 299 6.10 39.05 12.44
N SER A 300 5.56 39.29 11.24
CA SER A 300 6.35 39.55 10.03
C SER A 300 7.23 40.82 10.12
N LYS A 301 6.93 41.71 11.07
CA LYS A 301 7.71 42.93 11.35
C LYS A 301 8.89 42.67 12.31
N ILE A 302 8.98 41.48 12.89
CA ILE A 302 10.01 41.12 13.87
C ILE A 302 11.09 40.32 13.14
N LYS A 303 12.33 40.79 13.17
CA LYS A 303 13.45 40.12 12.49
C LYS A 303 13.66 38.72 13.04
N GLY A 304 13.85 37.78 12.13
CA GLY A 304 14.12 36.38 12.43
C GLY A 304 12.90 35.50 12.68
N PHE A 305 11.69 36.04 12.51
CA PHE A 305 10.47 35.25 12.55
C PHE A 305 9.67 35.46 11.26
N ILE A 306 9.34 34.37 10.58
CA ILE A 306 8.55 34.38 9.35
C ILE A 306 7.23 33.64 9.61
N PRO A 307 6.10 34.34 9.71
CA PRO A 307 4.81 33.68 9.85
C PRO A 307 4.43 33.03 8.52
N ARG A 308 4.27 31.70 8.52
CA ARG A 308 3.77 30.94 7.37
C ARG A 308 2.27 30.81 7.44
N GLY A 309 1.63 30.88 6.27
CA GLY A 309 0.19 30.77 6.11
C GLY A 309 -0.18 30.14 4.77
N ARG A 310 -1.42 30.33 4.34
CA ARG A 310 -2.01 29.71 3.14
C ARG A 310 -1.13 29.71 1.90
N GLU A 311 -0.53 30.85 1.56
CA GLU A 311 0.32 30.97 0.37
C GLU A 311 1.44 29.91 0.33
N HIS A 312 2.16 29.74 1.45
CA HIS A 312 3.25 28.78 1.57
C HIS A 312 2.76 27.34 1.37
N PHE A 313 1.69 26.95 2.04
CA PHE A 313 1.20 25.58 1.99
C PHE A 313 0.57 25.21 0.65
N LEU A 314 -0.09 26.16 -0.03
CA LEU A 314 -0.58 25.98 -1.40
C LEU A 314 0.58 25.78 -2.38
N GLN A 315 1.67 26.54 -2.26
CA GLN A 315 2.88 26.35 -3.08
C GLN A 315 3.54 24.98 -2.88
N LYS A 316 3.37 24.37 -1.69
CA LYS A 316 3.84 23.00 -1.39
C LYS A 316 2.85 21.91 -1.83
N GLY A 317 1.75 22.28 -2.50
CA GLY A 317 0.78 21.36 -3.08
C GLY A 317 -0.33 20.92 -2.13
N CYS A 318 -0.61 21.68 -1.06
CA CYS A 318 -1.83 21.50 -0.28
C CYS A 318 -3.03 22.08 -1.05
N TYR A 319 -4.24 21.55 -0.81
CA TYR A 319 -5.45 22.03 -1.47
C TYR A 319 -6.00 23.30 -0.80
N ASP A 320 -6.01 23.32 0.52
CA ASP A 320 -6.47 24.44 1.34
C ASP A 320 -5.63 24.53 2.64
N TYR A 321 -5.87 25.56 3.44
CA TYR A 321 -5.12 25.84 4.67
C TYR A 321 -6.01 26.35 5.82
N ASP A 322 -5.76 25.80 7.00
CA ASP A 322 -6.33 26.23 8.28
C ASP A 322 -5.66 27.51 8.79
N GLU A 323 -6.32 28.63 8.56
CA GLU A 323 -5.85 29.95 8.99
C GLU A 323 -5.78 30.11 10.52
N THR A 324 -6.31 29.18 11.33
CA THR A 324 -6.16 29.25 12.80
C THR A 324 -4.79 28.78 13.28
N LYS A 325 -4.00 28.16 12.41
CA LYS A 325 -2.64 27.73 12.74
C LYS A 325 -1.68 28.90 12.60
N LEU A 326 -0.95 29.17 13.68
CA LEU A 326 0.11 30.18 13.72
C LEU A 326 1.46 29.48 13.61
N VAL A 327 1.88 29.23 12.38
CA VAL A 327 3.18 28.62 12.06
C VAL A 327 4.23 29.72 11.98
N ILE A 328 5.25 29.67 12.84
CA ILE A 328 6.31 30.68 12.91
C ILE A 328 7.65 30.01 12.58
N GLU A 329 8.16 30.24 11.38
CA GLU A 329 9.50 29.83 10.96
C GLU A 329 10.56 30.72 11.60
N LEU A 330 11.68 30.12 11.99
CA LEU A 330 12.85 30.81 12.49
C LEU A 330 13.79 31.13 11.32
N ASP A 331 14.28 32.35 11.28
CA ASP A 331 15.20 32.85 10.26
C ASP A 331 16.39 33.57 10.90
N HIS A 332 17.62 33.15 10.63
CA HIS A 332 18.83 33.80 11.16
C HIS A 332 18.89 33.99 12.69
N LEU A 333 18.24 33.11 13.46
CA LEU A 333 18.33 33.05 14.93
C LEU A 333 19.34 31.98 15.36
N ASN A 334 20.12 32.25 16.42
CA ASN A 334 21.02 31.25 17.02
C ASN A 334 20.28 30.23 17.92
N LEU A 335 19.01 29.96 17.62
CA LEU A 335 18.11 29.08 18.34
C LEU A 335 17.50 28.07 17.36
N SER A 336 17.28 26.84 17.82
CA SER A 336 16.34 25.92 17.19
C SER A 336 14.90 26.22 17.62
N GLY A 337 13.92 25.67 16.91
CA GLY A 337 12.52 25.76 17.32
C GLY A 337 12.27 25.11 18.68
N PHE A 338 13.02 24.05 19.02
CA PHE A 338 12.97 23.43 20.35
C PHE A 338 13.48 24.38 21.44
N ASP A 339 14.59 25.08 21.20
CA ASP A 339 15.10 26.07 22.15
C ASP A 339 14.09 27.20 22.36
N LEU A 340 13.47 27.67 21.26
CA LEU A 340 12.43 28.69 21.31
C LEU A 340 11.20 28.23 22.10
N TYR A 341 10.77 26.97 21.95
CA TYR A 341 9.66 26.38 22.71
C TYR A 341 9.88 26.48 24.22
N TYR A 342 11.04 26.05 24.70
CA TYR A 342 11.39 26.11 26.12
C TYR A 342 11.56 27.55 26.59
N LEU A 343 12.24 28.40 25.81
CA LEU A 343 12.46 29.80 26.15
C LEU A 343 11.14 30.56 26.32
N LEU A 344 10.18 30.37 25.41
CA LEU A 344 8.85 30.97 25.51
C LEU A 344 8.15 30.55 26.80
N LYS A 345 8.24 29.27 27.19
CA LYS A 345 7.58 28.75 28.38
C LYS A 345 8.27 29.20 29.67
N GLU A 346 9.57 29.01 29.79
CA GLU A 346 10.32 29.20 31.04
C GLU A 346 10.51 30.68 31.38
N LYS A 347 10.89 31.50 30.39
CA LYS A 347 11.17 32.93 30.60
C LYS A 347 9.92 33.79 30.47
N TYR A 348 9.08 33.51 29.48
CA TYR A 348 7.95 34.39 29.14
C TYR A 348 6.58 33.86 29.57
N GLN A 349 6.50 32.65 30.13
CA GLN A 349 5.25 32.00 30.52
C GLN A 349 4.25 31.81 29.36
N ILE A 350 4.77 31.65 28.13
CA ILE A 350 3.99 31.44 26.92
C ILE A 350 4.10 29.97 26.52
N GLN A 351 2.96 29.28 26.50
CA GLN A 351 2.86 27.90 26.03
C GLN A 351 2.45 27.89 24.55
N VAL A 352 3.27 27.28 23.70
CA VAL A 352 2.93 26.96 22.30
C VAL A 352 2.58 25.47 22.17
N GLU A 353 2.00 25.05 21.05
CA GLU A 353 1.52 23.67 20.87
C GLU A 353 2.69 22.69 20.69
N LEU A 354 3.60 22.98 19.76
CA LEU A 354 4.75 22.15 19.46
C LEU A 354 5.84 22.95 18.76
N ALA A 355 6.99 22.31 18.58
CA ALA A 355 8.09 22.81 17.78
C ALA A 355 8.72 21.70 16.94
N GLU A 356 9.37 22.09 15.86
CA GLU A 356 10.30 21.29 15.06
C GLU A 356 11.61 22.08 14.91
N THR A 357 12.60 21.56 14.18
CA THR A 357 13.96 22.13 14.09
C THR A 357 13.98 23.65 13.86
N TYR A 358 13.16 24.16 12.94
CA TYR A 358 13.14 25.57 12.53
C TYR A 358 11.76 26.21 12.58
N VAL A 359 10.82 25.63 13.31
CA VAL A 359 9.45 26.16 13.37
C VAL A 359 8.80 25.90 14.72
N VAL A 360 8.00 26.87 15.19
CA VAL A 360 7.08 26.69 16.32
C VAL A 360 5.64 26.86 15.86
N LEU A 361 4.73 26.11 16.46
CA LEU A 361 3.31 26.14 16.15
C LEU A 361 2.51 26.67 17.35
N GLY A 362 1.76 27.76 17.12
CA GLY A 362 0.68 28.18 17.99
C GLY A 362 -0.70 27.81 17.41
N ILE A 363 -1.67 27.57 18.29
CA ILE A 363 -3.08 27.39 17.90
C ILE A 363 -3.88 28.59 18.39
N LEU A 364 -4.58 29.26 17.46
CA LEU A 364 -5.54 30.30 17.81
C LEU A 364 -6.94 29.67 17.87
N ALA A 365 -7.51 29.56 19.07
CA ALA A 365 -8.81 28.96 19.30
C ALA A 365 -9.84 30.02 19.72
N ILE A 366 -11.11 29.63 19.84
CA ILE A 366 -12.22 30.51 20.23
C ILE A 366 -12.03 31.23 21.59
N GLY A 367 -11.14 30.72 22.45
CA GLY A 367 -10.78 31.36 23.73
C GLY A 367 -9.59 32.33 23.64
N THR A 368 -8.95 32.48 22.48
CA THR A 368 -7.77 33.33 22.30
C THR A 368 -8.15 34.81 22.37
N LYS A 369 -7.39 35.58 23.14
CA LYS A 369 -7.59 37.02 23.33
C LYS A 369 -6.46 37.83 22.72
N LYS A 370 -6.73 39.09 22.37
CA LYS A 370 -5.73 40.01 21.82
C LYS A 370 -4.56 40.25 22.79
N GLU A 371 -4.82 40.19 24.09
CA GLU A 371 -3.83 40.31 25.17
C GLU A 371 -2.80 39.19 25.11
N HIS A 372 -3.21 37.95 24.81
CA HIS A 372 -2.29 36.82 24.67
C HIS A 372 -1.28 37.08 23.53
N LEU A 373 -1.75 37.62 22.41
CA LEU A 373 -0.90 37.98 21.27
C LEU A 373 0.05 39.14 21.61
N LYS A 374 -0.38 40.13 22.39
CA LYS A 374 0.50 41.22 22.84
C LYS A 374 1.68 40.69 23.65
N HIS A 375 1.45 39.73 24.56
CA HIS A 375 2.53 39.07 25.31
C HIS A 375 3.48 38.31 24.38
N LEU A 376 2.94 37.58 23.40
CA LEU A 376 3.75 36.87 22.39
C LEU A 376 4.64 37.84 21.60
N PHE A 377 4.11 38.96 21.12
CA PHE A 377 4.92 39.90 20.35
C PHE A 377 6.01 40.56 21.20
N ALA A 378 5.74 40.86 22.47
CA ALA A 378 6.74 41.40 23.38
C ALA A 378 7.90 40.41 23.55
N ALA A 379 7.59 39.13 23.79
CA ALA A 379 8.58 38.07 23.91
C ALA A 379 9.39 37.91 22.61
N LEU A 380 8.74 37.78 21.45
CA LEU A 380 9.43 37.62 20.17
C LEU A 380 10.33 38.82 19.83
N LYS A 381 9.94 40.05 20.16
CA LYS A 381 10.78 41.25 19.96
C LYS A 381 12.04 41.21 20.81
N GLU A 382 11.92 40.80 22.07
CA GLU A 382 13.06 40.66 22.97
C GLU A 382 14.00 39.53 22.50
N ILE A 383 13.44 38.38 22.13
CA ILE A 383 14.20 37.26 21.60
C ILE A 383 14.92 37.65 20.30
N SER A 384 14.24 38.34 19.38
CA SER A 384 14.84 38.87 18.16
C SER A 384 16.05 39.76 18.47
N ARG A 385 15.94 40.69 19.43
CA ARG A 385 17.05 41.55 19.83
C ARG A 385 18.25 40.75 20.36
N ASP A 386 18.01 39.70 21.13
CA ASP A 386 19.05 38.97 21.86
C ASP A 386 19.68 37.83 21.01
N HIS A 387 18.94 37.28 20.04
CA HIS A 387 19.31 36.05 19.32
C HIS A 387 19.43 36.19 17.79
N TYR A 388 18.95 37.28 17.19
CA TYR A 388 19.03 37.49 15.74
C TYR A 388 20.43 37.92 15.29
N ASN A 389 20.95 37.25 14.27
CA ASN A 389 22.17 37.66 13.60
C ASN A 389 22.14 37.26 12.12
N HIS A 390 22.13 38.27 11.24
CA HIS A 390 22.11 38.11 9.78
C HIS A 390 23.24 37.25 9.19
N LYS A 391 24.32 36.98 9.95
CA LYS A 391 25.42 36.12 9.52
C LYS A 391 25.16 34.63 9.76
N ILE A 392 24.15 34.27 10.54
CA ILE A 392 23.81 32.88 10.84
C ILE A 392 23.27 32.23 9.58
N THR A 393 23.82 31.10 9.18
CA THR A 393 23.25 30.26 8.12
C THR A 393 22.87 28.92 8.72
N TYR A 394 21.64 28.48 8.47
CA TYR A 394 21.23 27.15 8.89
C TYR A 394 21.88 26.10 7.98
N PRO A 395 22.40 25.00 8.54
CA PRO A 395 22.88 23.89 7.73
C PRO A 395 21.72 23.37 6.85
N ARG A 396 21.96 23.23 5.54
CA ARG A 396 21.05 22.47 4.67
C ARG A 396 21.14 21.01 5.07
N HIS A 397 20.21 20.54 5.89
CA HIS A 397 20.12 19.12 6.16
C HIS A 397 19.55 18.41 4.93
N SER A 398 20.38 17.59 4.26
CA SER A 398 19.88 16.58 3.33
C SER A 398 19.31 15.42 4.16
N PHE A 399 18.15 15.63 4.77
CA PHE A 399 17.49 14.57 5.53
C PHE A 399 17.19 13.39 4.59
N SER A 400 17.65 12.20 4.96
CA SER A 400 17.13 10.93 4.46
C SER A 400 15.72 10.79 5.03
N VAL A 401 14.71 11.26 4.29
CA VAL A 401 13.32 11.34 4.77
C VAL A 401 12.53 10.06 4.56
N GLY A 402 13.22 8.93 4.42
CA GLY A 402 12.59 7.62 4.32
C GLY A 402 11.98 7.20 5.65
N PHE A 403 10.75 6.71 5.63
CA PHE A 403 10.22 5.97 6.77
C PHE A 403 10.83 4.56 6.80
N PRO A 404 11.02 3.98 8.00
CA PRO A 404 11.50 2.61 8.11
C PRO A 404 10.64 1.61 7.33
N PHE A 405 11.28 0.57 6.80
CA PHE A 405 10.57 -0.48 6.07
C PHE A 405 9.78 -1.37 7.04
N LEU A 406 8.47 -1.47 6.83
CA LEU A 406 7.59 -2.38 7.56
C LEU A 406 7.80 -3.81 7.07
N LEU A 407 8.59 -4.59 7.81
CA LEU A 407 8.85 -5.99 7.49
C LEU A 407 7.75 -6.91 8.04
N VAL A 408 7.34 -6.65 9.29
CA VAL A 408 6.37 -7.47 10.03
C VAL A 408 5.14 -6.62 10.31
N ARG A 409 3.94 -7.22 10.25
CA ARG A 409 2.71 -6.51 10.56
C ARG A 409 2.75 -5.96 12.01
N PRO A 410 2.22 -4.75 12.29
CA PRO A 410 2.30 -4.16 13.63
C PRO A 410 1.78 -5.08 14.73
N ARG A 411 0.62 -5.72 14.53
CA ARG A 411 0.06 -6.71 15.46
C ARG A 411 1.02 -7.88 15.72
N SER A 412 1.61 -8.43 14.67
CA SER A 412 2.49 -9.60 14.78
C SER A 412 3.78 -9.28 15.53
N ALA A 413 4.38 -8.12 15.25
CA ALA A 413 5.56 -7.65 15.97
C ALA A 413 5.25 -7.33 17.44
N PHE A 414 4.12 -6.66 17.71
CA PHE A 414 3.70 -6.31 19.07
C PHE A 414 3.61 -7.53 20.00
N TYR A 415 3.05 -8.64 19.52
CA TYR A 415 2.94 -9.89 20.28
C TYR A 415 4.14 -10.84 20.14
N ALA A 416 5.20 -10.45 19.43
CA ALA A 416 6.39 -11.29 19.29
C ALA A 416 7.21 -11.31 20.61
N PRO A 417 7.98 -12.38 20.86
CA PRO A 417 9.05 -12.38 21.87
C PRO A 417 9.98 -11.15 21.72
N SER A 418 10.52 -10.65 22.83
CA SER A 418 11.35 -9.44 22.84
C SER A 418 12.74 -9.68 23.39
N LYS A 419 13.69 -8.94 22.82
CA LYS A 419 15.02 -8.73 23.35
C LYS A 419 15.24 -7.23 23.55
N ARG A 420 15.81 -6.86 24.70
CA ARG A 420 16.22 -5.50 25.01
C ARG A 420 17.68 -5.30 24.59
N ILE A 421 17.95 -4.28 23.79
CA ILE A 421 19.31 -3.97 23.29
C ILE A 421 19.61 -2.48 23.40
N SER A 422 20.87 -2.10 23.29
CA SER A 422 21.24 -0.69 23.10
C SER A 422 20.69 -0.19 21.76
N ILE A 423 20.17 1.04 21.72
CA ILE A 423 19.73 1.65 20.47
C ILE A 423 20.85 1.74 19.43
N MET A 424 22.10 1.84 19.88
CA MET A 424 23.28 1.90 19.00
C MET A 424 23.51 0.58 18.26
N ASP A 425 23.02 -0.53 18.82
CA ASP A 425 23.15 -1.87 18.24
C ASP A 425 21.89 -2.31 17.50
N ALA A 426 20.89 -1.42 17.38
CA ALA A 426 19.59 -1.76 16.82
C ALA A 426 19.59 -1.82 15.29
N ALA A 427 20.66 -1.46 14.60
CA ALA A 427 20.69 -1.42 13.13
C ALA A 427 20.32 -2.80 12.52
N ASN A 428 19.38 -2.78 11.58
CA ASN A 428 18.73 -3.95 10.99
C ASN A 428 17.89 -4.81 11.95
N GLU A 429 17.68 -4.43 13.21
CA GLU A 429 16.73 -5.11 14.08
C GLU A 429 15.28 -4.67 13.82
N ILE A 430 14.33 -5.56 14.13
CA ILE A 430 12.90 -5.30 13.96
C ILE A 430 12.37 -4.70 15.25
N SER A 431 11.82 -3.49 15.20
CA SER A 431 11.24 -2.85 16.37
C SER A 431 10.04 -3.64 16.89
N LYS A 432 9.95 -3.80 18.21
CA LYS A 432 8.73 -4.26 18.89
C LYS A 432 7.95 -3.11 19.50
N GLU A 433 8.61 -1.99 19.76
CA GLU A 433 8.02 -0.79 20.35
C GLU A 433 7.81 0.34 19.32
N SER A 434 7.18 1.41 19.78
CA SER A 434 7.15 2.68 19.02
C SER A 434 8.11 3.67 19.67
N ILE A 435 8.94 4.33 18.87
CA ILE A 435 9.73 5.48 19.33
C ILE A 435 9.19 6.72 18.65
N MET A 436 8.83 7.75 19.43
CA MET A 436 8.23 8.97 18.93
C MET A 436 8.75 10.22 19.65
N ILE A 437 8.78 11.34 18.93
CA ILE A 437 8.95 12.67 19.51
C ILE A 437 7.61 13.19 20.04
N TYR A 438 7.62 13.84 21.19
CA TYR A 438 6.39 14.37 21.80
C TYR A 438 6.58 15.79 22.36
N PRO A 439 5.64 16.71 22.08
CA PRO A 439 4.56 16.63 21.07
C PRO A 439 5.13 16.60 19.63
N PRO A 440 4.42 16.09 18.59
CA PRO A 440 3.00 15.67 18.57
C PRO A 440 2.72 14.17 18.82
N GLY A 441 3.73 13.31 18.96
CA GLY A 441 3.52 11.86 19.11
C GLY A 441 3.35 11.11 17.79
N ILE A 442 4.04 11.57 16.73
CA ILE A 442 4.19 10.84 15.47
C ILE A 442 5.37 9.86 15.60
N PRO A 443 5.18 8.55 15.41
CA PRO A 443 6.26 7.58 15.55
C PRO A 443 7.34 7.67 14.47
N LEU A 444 8.58 7.82 14.91
CA LEU A 444 9.79 7.69 14.08
C LEU A 444 9.98 6.25 13.60
N ILE A 445 9.59 5.28 14.44
CA ILE A 445 9.52 3.85 14.13
C ILE A 445 8.35 3.23 14.89
N ILE A 446 7.72 2.21 14.29
CA ILE A 446 6.60 1.45 14.89
C ILE A 446 6.95 -0.05 14.98
N PRO A 447 6.16 -0.85 15.74
CA PRO A 447 6.37 -2.28 15.79
C PRO A 447 6.31 -2.91 14.39
N GLY A 448 7.31 -3.73 14.09
CA GLY A 448 7.45 -4.48 12.84
C GLY A 448 8.29 -3.79 11.76
N GLU A 449 8.68 -2.54 11.99
CA GLU A 449 9.64 -1.84 11.14
C GLU A 449 11.09 -2.14 11.49
N ILE A 450 11.98 -1.99 10.51
CA ILE A 450 13.41 -2.23 10.69
C ILE A 450 14.16 -0.94 11.00
N PHE A 451 14.94 -0.96 12.08
CA PHE A 451 15.86 0.12 12.42
C PHE A 451 16.94 0.30 11.34
N THR A 452 17.16 1.55 10.92
CA THR A 452 18.24 1.94 10.01
C THR A 452 19.28 2.77 10.76
N ASN A 453 20.51 2.83 10.24
CA ASN A 453 21.55 3.70 10.79
C ASN A 453 21.10 5.16 10.82
N ASP A 454 20.53 5.65 9.72
CA ASP A 454 19.97 7.01 9.62
C ASP A 454 18.94 7.31 10.72
N LEU A 455 18.05 6.35 11.02
CA LEU A 455 17.06 6.51 12.08
C LEU A 455 17.73 6.59 13.46
N ILE A 456 18.73 5.75 13.73
CA ILE A 456 19.46 5.72 14.99
C ILE A 456 20.20 7.04 15.21
N GLU A 457 20.87 7.56 14.18
CA GLU A 457 21.53 8.87 14.21
C GLU A 457 20.54 10.01 14.45
N ARG A 458 19.36 9.96 13.81
CA ARG A 458 18.30 10.95 14.02
C ARG A 458 17.77 10.92 15.45
N ILE A 459 17.52 9.73 16.00
CA ILE A 459 17.10 9.59 17.40
C ILE A 459 18.15 10.17 18.35
N LYS A 460 19.44 9.92 18.08
CA LYS A 460 20.54 10.47 18.87
C LYS A 460 20.55 12.00 18.81
N SER A 461 20.38 12.58 17.63
CA SER A 461 20.30 14.04 17.45
C SER A 461 19.15 14.66 18.24
N TYR A 462 17.94 14.08 18.17
CA TYR A 462 16.80 14.57 18.96
C TYR A 462 17.03 14.47 20.48
N LYS A 463 17.66 13.39 20.98
CA LYS A 463 17.97 13.31 22.41
C LYS A 463 18.90 14.44 22.89
N GLN A 464 19.77 14.94 22.02
CA GLN A 464 20.69 16.03 22.36
C GLN A 464 20.00 17.39 22.46
N THR A 465 18.83 17.58 21.84
CA THR A 465 18.06 18.85 21.92
C THR A 465 17.22 18.96 23.18
N GLY A 466 17.15 17.92 24.01
CA GLY A 466 16.32 17.88 25.22
C GLY A 466 14.83 17.65 24.97
N ILE A 467 14.41 17.42 23.72
CA ILE A 467 13.01 17.12 23.39
C ILE A 467 12.54 15.84 24.09
N THR A 468 11.29 15.83 24.53
CA THR A 468 10.70 14.62 25.11
C THR A 468 10.55 13.54 24.03
N MET A 469 11.24 12.44 24.25
CA MET A 469 11.07 11.22 23.49
C MET A 469 10.28 10.20 24.30
N ILE A 470 9.29 9.59 23.66
CA ILE A 470 8.53 8.48 24.23
C ILE A 470 9.04 7.18 23.60
N SER A 471 9.55 6.30 24.46
CA SER A 471 9.95 4.91 24.22
C SER A 471 9.65 4.09 25.48
N ASP A 472 9.70 2.77 25.39
CA ASP A 472 9.46 1.86 26.52
C ASP A 472 10.49 2.07 27.64
N TYR A 473 11.72 2.46 27.28
CA TYR A 473 12.82 2.71 28.22
C TYR A 473 13.46 4.08 28.04
N SER A 474 13.90 4.69 29.14
CA SER A 474 14.59 5.99 29.18
C SER A 474 16.12 5.88 29.17
N ASP A 475 16.68 4.69 29.40
CA ASP A 475 18.12 4.45 29.58
C ASP A 475 18.91 4.21 28.28
N GLY A 476 18.33 4.55 27.13
CA GLY A 476 18.98 4.38 25.82
C GLY A 476 18.89 2.98 25.23
N THR A 477 18.16 2.07 25.87
CA THR A 477 17.83 0.75 25.31
C THR A 477 16.48 0.73 24.60
N VAL A 478 16.28 -0.26 23.74
CA VAL A 478 15.06 -0.46 22.95
C VAL A 478 14.62 -1.93 22.93
N ASN A 479 13.32 -2.16 22.78
CA ASN A 479 12.71 -3.47 22.58
C ASN A 479 12.67 -3.82 21.09
N VAL A 480 13.40 -4.87 20.73
CA VAL A 480 13.36 -5.47 19.39
C VAL A 480 12.73 -6.86 19.44
N VAL A 481 12.27 -7.34 18.30
CA VAL A 481 11.76 -8.71 18.16
C VAL A 481 12.91 -9.70 18.37
N ASP A 482 12.72 -10.62 19.31
CA ASP A 482 13.63 -11.74 19.51
C ASP A 482 13.37 -12.79 18.42
N LYS A 483 14.10 -12.63 17.31
CA LYS A 483 14.03 -13.49 16.13
C LYS A 483 14.36 -14.96 16.43
N GLU A 484 15.25 -15.22 17.40
CA GLU A 484 15.71 -16.57 17.74
C GLU A 484 14.62 -17.35 18.49
N HIS A 485 13.93 -16.69 19.42
CA HIS A 485 12.88 -17.32 20.22
C HIS A 485 11.48 -17.21 19.58
N TRP A 486 11.33 -16.48 18.47
CA TRP A 486 10.07 -16.37 17.77
C TRP A 486 9.91 -17.45 16.70
N LYS A 487 9.23 -18.55 17.04
CA LYS A 487 8.96 -19.66 16.10
C LYS A 487 8.32 -19.24 14.76
N ARG A 488 7.51 -18.17 14.76
CA ARG A 488 6.87 -17.64 13.53
C ARG A 488 7.80 -16.77 12.70
N PHE A 489 9.00 -16.43 13.19
CA PHE A 489 9.96 -15.63 12.44
C PHE A 489 10.47 -16.35 11.19
N SER A 490 10.40 -17.68 11.14
CA SER A 490 10.72 -18.46 9.94
C SER A 490 9.98 -17.97 8.69
N SER A 491 8.71 -17.57 8.82
CA SER A 491 7.91 -16.98 7.74
C SER A 491 8.36 -15.57 7.30
N TYR A 492 9.22 -14.90 8.08
CA TYR A 492 9.77 -13.58 7.77
C TYR A 492 11.29 -13.61 7.51
N GLN A 493 11.95 -14.74 7.76
CA GLN A 493 13.41 -14.90 7.67
C GLN A 493 13.95 -14.49 6.31
N LYS A 494 13.25 -14.87 5.24
CA LYS A 494 13.66 -14.56 3.87
C LYS A 494 13.56 -13.06 3.57
N ALA A 495 12.40 -12.46 3.84
CA ALA A 495 12.18 -11.03 3.66
C ALA A 495 13.18 -10.21 4.49
N TYR A 496 13.50 -10.65 5.70
CA TYR A 496 14.51 -10.03 6.55
C TYR A 496 15.91 -10.09 5.91
N GLN A 497 16.32 -11.27 5.40
CA GLN A 497 17.61 -11.44 4.74
C GLN A 497 17.71 -10.61 3.46
N ASP A 498 16.66 -10.61 2.65
CA ASP A 498 16.61 -9.84 1.40
C ASP A 498 16.67 -8.32 1.67
N TYR A 499 16.00 -7.83 2.72
CA TYR A 499 16.13 -6.43 3.12
C TYR A 499 17.51 -6.10 3.72
N SER A 500 17.98 -6.90 4.69
CA SER A 500 19.22 -6.61 5.43
C SER A 500 20.47 -6.71 4.55
N SER A 501 20.52 -7.67 3.63
CA SER A 501 21.70 -7.91 2.79
C SER A 501 21.65 -7.22 1.42
N LYS A 502 20.45 -7.06 0.82
CA LYS A 502 20.30 -6.58 -0.57
C LYS A 502 19.38 -5.37 -0.70
N ARG A 503 18.77 -4.90 0.39
CA ARG A 503 17.75 -3.83 0.40
C ARG A 503 16.65 -4.07 -0.64
N ILE A 504 16.16 -5.31 -0.70
CA ILE A 504 15.09 -5.74 -1.60
C ILE A 504 13.75 -5.64 -0.84
N THR A 505 12.76 -4.95 -1.43
CA THR A 505 11.37 -4.93 -0.93
C THR A 505 10.43 -5.68 -1.88
N THR A 506 9.70 -4.97 -2.74
CA THR A 506 8.95 -5.52 -3.87
C THR A 506 9.40 -4.85 -5.16
N PRO A 507 9.25 -5.50 -6.33
CA PRO A 507 9.61 -4.91 -7.62
C PRO A 507 9.05 -3.50 -7.78
N HIS A 508 7.75 -3.31 -7.59
CA HIS A 508 7.11 -2.00 -7.71
C HIS A 508 7.67 -0.96 -6.73
N ASN A 509 7.79 -1.29 -5.43
CA ASN A 509 8.27 -0.31 -4.44
C ASN A 509 9.72 0.09 -4.68
N ASP A 510 10.52 -0.82 -5.24
CA ASP A 510 11.90 -0.54 -5.63
C ASP A 510 11.99 0.18 -7.00
N GLY A 511 10.86 0.37 -7.70
CA GLY A 511 10.74 1.06 -8.98
C GLY A 511 11.07 0.21 -10.21
N TYR A 512 10.94 -1.11 -10.12
CA TYR A 512 11.12 -2.05 -11.22
C TYR A 512 9.78 -2.44 -11.85
N SER A 513 9.80 -2.70 -13.17
CA SER A 513 8.66 -3.21 -13.94
C SER A 513 9.11 -4.22 -14.99
N MET A 514 8.23 -5.15 -15.39
CA MET A 514 8.50 -6.15 -16.41
C MET A 514 8.52 -5.45 -17.79
N PRO A 515 9.62 -5.56 -18.55
CA PRO A 515 9.74 -4.89 -19.86
C PRO A 515 8.90 -5.59 -20.93
N PHE A 516 8.69 -4.91 -22.06
CA PHE A 516 8.09 -5.53 -23.22
C PHE A 516 9.03 -6.61 -23.79
N GLU A 517 8.50 -7.76 -24.17
CA GLU A 517 9.30 -8.86 -24.71
C GLU A 517 9.97 -8.51 -26.05
N GLY A 518 9.39 -7.62 -26.85
CA GLY A 518 10.02 -7.21 -28.10
C GLY A 518 11.15 -6.19 -27.95
N ASP A 519 11.57 -5.85 -26.72
CA ASP A 519 12.69 -4.94 -26.47
C ASP A 519 14.06 -5.61 -26.71
N ALA A 520 15.14 -4.86 -26.50
CA ALA A 520 16.50 -5.38 -26.60
C ALA A 520 16.84 -6.34 -25.45
N HIS A 521 17.49 -7.46 -25.79
CA HIS A 521 17.93 -8.46 -24.83
C HIS A 521 19.44 -8.50 -24.71
N GLN A 522 19.91 -8.83 -23.51
CA GLN A 522 21.28 -9.25 -23.27
C GLN A 522 21.51 -10.68 -23.80
N ALA A 523 20.51 -11.56 -23.64
CA ALA A 523 20.53 -12.94 -24.14
C ALA A 523 19.13 -13.57 -24.08
N THR A 524 18.92 -14.64 -24.84
CA THR A 524 17.84 -15.60 -24.62
C THR A 524 18.34 -16.79 -23.80
N PHE A 525 17.56 -17.23 -22.81
CA PHE A 525 17.78 -18.49 -22.10
C PHE A 525 16.85 -19.60 -22.61
N MET A 526 17.40 -20.79 -22.85
CA MET A 526 16.66 -21.98 -23.27
C MET A 526 17.14 -23.23 -22.52
N LEU A 527 16.27 -24.21 -22.32
CA LEU A 527 16.58 -25.51 -21.72
C LEU A 527 16.53 -26.62 -22.78
N LEU A 528 17.42 -27.60 -22.71
CA LEU A 528 17.46 -28.69 -23.69
C LEU A 528 16.61 -29.91 -23.27
N PRO A 529 15.69 -30.45 -24.10
CA PRO A 529 14.82 -31.53 -23.67
C PRO A 529 15.59 -32.85 -23.49
N PHE A 530 15.28 -33.56 -22.40
CA PHE A 530 15.94 -34.82 -22.06
C PHE A 530 15.00 -35.89 -21.50
N ARG A 531 13.79 -35.50 -21.06
CA ARG A 531 12.80 -36.43 -20.51
C ARG A 531 12.32 -37.44 -21.55
N LYS A 532 12.07 -38.68 -21.11
CA LYS A 532 11.61 -39.77 -22.00
C LYS A 532 10.09 -39.97 -21.95
N ASP A 533 9.43 -39.37 -20.97
CA ASP A 533 7.99 -39.43 -20.70
C ASP A 533 7.21 -38.22 -21.23
N THR A 534 7.91 -37.14 -21.61
CA THR A 534 7.37 -36.02 -22.39
C THR A 534 7.77 -36.13 -23.87
N TRP A 535 9.05 -36.43 -24.13
CA TRP A 535 9.63 -36.38 -25.47
C TRP A 535 9.91 -37.77 -26.03
N ARG A 536 9.46 -38.04 -27.26
CA ARG A 536 9.61 -39.34 -27.91
C ARG A 536 11.07 -39.68 -28.19
N GLU A 537 11.36 -40.99 -28.28
CA GLU A 537 12.68 -41.52 -28.69
C GLU A 537 13.85 -41.01 -27.85
N GLY A 538 13.60 -40.73 -26.57
CA GLY A 538 14.61 -40.18 -25.67
C GLY A 538 14.99 -38.73 -25.97
N ALA A 539 14.01 -37.93 -26.38
CA ALA A 539 14.11 -36.52 -26.73
C ALA A 539 15.01 -36.19 -27.93
N LYS A 540 15.47 -37.18 -28.71
CA LYS A 540 16.34 -36.93 -29.87
C LYS A 540 15.70 -35.97 -30.91
N PRO A 541 14.47 -36.22 -31.41
CA PRO A 541 13.85 -35.32 -32.38
C PRO A 541 13.59 -33.92 -31.80
N ALA A 542 13.16 -33.86 -30.53
CA ALA A 542 12.94 -32.59 -29.84
C ALA A 542 14.23 -31.78 -29.69
N ARG A 543 15.37 -32.42 -29.37
CA ARG A 543 16.66 -31.71 -29.28
C ARG A 543 17.09 -31.08 -30.61
N GLU A 544 16.87 -31.75 -31.73
CA GLU A 544 17.16 -31.16 -33.05
C GLU A 544 16.25 -29.96 -33.33
N ALA A 545 14.94 -30.06 -33.03
CA ALA A 545 14.03 -28.93 -33.19
C ALA A 545 14.39 -27.73 -32.29
N PHE A 546 14.77 -27.97 -31.03
CA PHE A 546 15.27 -26.92 -30.13
C PHE A 546 16.56 -26.31 -30.65
N LYS A 547 17.47 -27.12 -31.20
CA LYS A 547 18.72 -26.65 -31.80
C LYS A 547 18.48 -25.75 -33.00
N ASP A 548 17.48 -26.02 -33.82
CA ASP A 548 17.12 -25.15 -34.94
C ASP A 548 16.56 -23.80 -34.48
N VAL A 549 15.76 -23.78 -33.41
CA VAL A 549 15.34 -22.53 -32.76
C VAL A 549 16.54 -21.77 -32.20
N ILE A 550 17.46 -22.44 -31.49
CA ILE A 550 18.69 -21.84 -30.95
C ILE A 550 19.53 -21.22 -32.07
N ARG A 551 19.75 -21.93 -33.18
CA ARG A 551 20.47 -21.41 -34.35
C ARG A 551 19.78 -20.20 -34.98
N ALA A 552 18.45 -20.16 -34.97
CA ALA A 552 17.70 -19.03 -35.50
C ALA A 552 17.87 -17.79 -34.62
N ILE A 553 17.79 -17.93 -33.30
CA ILE A 553 17.96 -16.81 -32.34
C ILE A 553 19.42 -16.32 -32.32
N ALA A 554 20.39 -17.24 -32.36
CA ALA A 554 21.82 -16.93 -32.28
C ALA A 554 22.34 -16.03 -33.42
N GLN A 555 21.59 -15.90 -34.51
CA GLN A 555 21.88 -14.94 -35.59
C GLN A 555 21.66 -13.48 -35.18
N PHE A 556 20.92 -13.23 -34.09
CA PHE A 556 20.49 -11.89 -33.68
C PHE A 556 20.97 -11.52 -32.28
N GLU A 557 20.94 -12.47 -31.34
CA GLU A 557 21.33 -12.22 -29.95
C GLU A 557 21.99 -13.45 -29.30
N PRO A 558 22.75 -13.25 -28.21
CA PRO A 558 23.34 -14.36 -27.46
C PRO A 558 22.30 -15.35 -26.93
N VAL A 559 22.61 -16.64 -26.96
CA VAL A 559 21.75 -17.70 -26.41
C VAL A 559 22.49 -18.47 -25.33
N ILE A 560 21.89 -18.56 -24.14
CA ILE A 560 22.36 -19.37 -23.02
C ILE A 560 21.54 -20.67 -23.00
N VAL A 561 22.20 -21.80 -23.24
CA VAL A 561 21.56 -23.12 -23.29
C VAL A 561 21.84 -23.91 -22.01
N GLY A 562 20.81 -24.10 -21.20
CA GLY A 562 20.84 -24.94 -20.01
C GLY A 562 20.70 -26.42 -20.34
N ILE A 563 21.75 -27.20 -20.09
CA ILE A 563 21.77 -28.64 -20.36
C ILE A 563 21.78 -29.41 -19.04
N HIS A 564 20.84 -30.35 -18.91
CA HIS A 564 20.73 -31.20 -17.72
C HIS A 564 22.00 -32.04 -17.51
N PRO A 565 22.52 -32.21 -16.27
CA PRO A 565 23.75 -32.94 -16.02
C PRO A 565 23.80 -34.35 -16.61
N SER A 566 22.66 -35.05 -16.71
CA SER A 566 22.60 -36.42 -17.25
C SER A 566 22.84 -36.53 -18.76
N ILE A 567 22.77 -35.42 -19.50
CA ILE A 567 23.01 -35.39 -20.96
C ILE A 567 24.07 -34.35 -21.35
N TYR A 568 24.70 -33.67 -20.39
CA TYR A 568 25.63 -32.57 -20.66
C TYR A 568 26.81 -33.02 -21.52
N ASP A 569 27.46 -34.12 -21.14
CA ASP A 569 28.70 -34.57 -21.78
C ASP A 569 28.45 -35.06 -23.21
N VAL A 570 27.23 -35.49 -23.53
CA VAL A 570 26.85 -35.93 -24.90
C VAL A 570 26.30 -34.80 -25.77
N ALA A 571 25.61 -33.82 -25.19
CA ALA A 571 24.90 -32.79 -25.95
C ALA A 571 25.64 -31.45 -26.04
N SER A 572 26.55 -31.13 -25.11
CA SER A 572 27.24 -29.83 -25.09
C SER A 572 28.07 -29.55 -26.35
N GLY A 573 28.74 -30.57 -26.89
CA GLY A 573 29.52 -30.47 -28.13
C GLY A 573 28.66 -30.22 -29.38
N GLU A 574 27.35 -30.41 -29.32
CA GLU A 574 26.47 -30.12 -30.46
C GLU A 574 26.36 -28.63 -30.78
N PHE A 575 26.75 -27.76 -29.84
CA PHE A 575 26.66 -26.30 -29.91
C PHE A 575 28.00 -25.60 -30.16
N SER A 576 29.13 -26.32 -30.20
CA SER A 576 30.47 -25.70 -30.35
C SER A 576 30.67 -24.94 -31.67
N ASN A 577 29.81 -25.18 -32.66
CA ASN A 577 29.91 -24.65 -34.01
C ASN A 577 28.86 -23.56 -34.27
N ILE A 578 28.13 -23.14 -33.23
CA ILE A 578 27.09 -22.12 -33.33
C ILE A 578 27.60 -20.89 -32.59
N ASP A 579 27.91 -19.85 -33.35
CA ASP A 579 28.32 -18.56 -32.79
C ASP A 579 27.24 -18.01 -31.86
N ASN A 580 27.62 -17.16 -30.91
CA ASN A 580 26.72 -16.55 -29.91
C ASN A 580 26.01 -17.52 -28.96
N VAL A 581 26.38 -18.82 -28.92
CA VAL A 581 25.81 -19.79 -27.98
C VAL A 581 26.76 -20.07 -26.82
N THR A 582 26.24 -19.99 -25.59
CA THR A 582 26.92 -20.43 -24.37
C THR A 582 26.14 -21.56 -23.72
N VAL A 583 26.80 -22.70 -23.48
CA VAL A 583 26.17 -23.84 -22.79
C VAL A 583 26.49 -23.80 -21.30
N ILE A 584 25.50 -24.09 -20.45
CA ILE A 584 25.68 -24.19 -19.00
C ILE A 584 25.09 -25.48 -18.44
N LYS A 585 25.78 -26.06 -17.46
CA LYS A 585 25.29 -27.24 -16.70
C LYS A 585 24.32 -26.76 -15.61
N ILE A 586 23.05 -27.18 -15.70
CA ILE A 586 21.97 -26.75 -14.77
C ILE A 586 20.91 -27.85 -14.60
N LYS A 587 20.39 -28.05 -13.39
CA LYS A 587 19.32 -29.02 -13.09
C LYS A 587 17.94 -28.39 -13.27
N TYR A 588 17.01 -29.18 -13.83
CA TYR A 588 15.60 -28.87 -14.07
C TYR A 588 14.90 -30.21 -14.34
N ASN A 589 13.56 -30.27 -14.26
CA ASN A 589 12.82 -31.48 -14.58
C ASN A 589 12.24 -31.44 -15.99
N ASP A 590 11.78 -30.30 -16.52
CA ASP A 590 11.33 -30.17 -17.93
C ASP A 590 11.84 -28.88 -18.62
N ALA A 591 11.84 -28.89 -19.96
CA ALA A 591 12.58 -27.92 -20.79
C ALA A 591 11.79 -26.64 -21.16
N TRP A 592 10.74 -26.31 -20.42
CA TRP A 592 9.87 -25.16 -20.68
C TRP A 592 10.39 -23.90 -19.99
N ALA A 593 11.49 -23.36 -20.53
CA ALA A 593 12.23 -22.24 -19.92
C ALA A 593 11.35 -21.01 -19.63
N ARG A 594 10.29 -20.77 -20.42
CA ARG A 594 9.33 -19.69 -20.17
C ARG A 594 8.68 -19.78 -18.79
N ASP A 595 8.38 -20.99 -18.36
CA ASP A 595 7.52 -21.25 -17.21
C ASP A 595 8.29 -21.51 -15.92
N ASN A 596 9.52 -22.03 -16.02
CA ASN A 596 10.35 -22.37 -14.86
C ASN A 596 11.60 -21.49 -14.69
N ALA A 597 11.97 -20.67 -15.67
CA ALA A 597 13.04 -19.69 -15.51
C ALA A 597 12.51 -18.42 -14.80
N PRO A 598 13.39 -17.56 -14.24
CA PRO A 598 12.96 -16.37 -13.54
C PRO A 598 12.36 -15.35 -14.51
N ILE A 599 11.32 -14.65 -14.06
CA ILE A 599 10.79 -13.47 -14.77
C ILE A 599 11.70 -12.28 -14.46
N PHE A 600 12.09 -11.50 -15.46
CA PHE A 600 12.96 -10.34 -15.26
C PHE A 600 12.19 -9.02 -15.22
N VAL A 601 12.57 -8.15 -14.30
CA VAL A 601 12.07 -6.78 -14.15
C VAL A 601 13.21 -5.78 -14.25
N LYS A 602 12.93 -4.60 -14.78
CA LYS A 602 13.92 -3.58 -15.15
C LYS A 602 13.59 -2.23 -14.51
N LYS A 603 14.66 -1.50 -14.14
CA LYS A 603 14.64 -0.09 -13.69
C LYS A 603 15.82 0.65 -14.31
N GLY A 604 15.56 1.47 -15.32
CA GLY A 604 16.63 2.09 -16.10
C GLY A 604 17.54 1.03 -16.71
N THR A 605 18.83 1.04 -16.35
CA THR A 605 19.82 0.03 -16.80
C THR A 605 19.98 -1.16 -15.86
N LYS A 606 19.25 -1.21 -14.74
CA LYS A 606 19.35 -2.30 -13.76
C LYS A 606 18.27 -3.34 -14.00
N ILE A 607 18.62 -4.61 -13.84
CA ILE A 607 17.68 -5.74 -13.85
C ILE A 607 17.67 -6.46 -12.51
N ARG A 608 16.52 -7.03 -12.18
CA ARG A 608 16.30 -8.00 -11.10
C ARG A 608 15.41 -9.11 -11.64
N SER A 609 15.43 -10.26 -10.97
CA SER A 609 14.53 -11.36 -11.28
C SER A 609 13.41 -11.47 -10.24
N VAL A 610 12.32 -12.12 -10.62
CA VAL A 610 11.21 -12.49 -9.74
C VAL A 610 11.06 -14.01 -9.84
N ASP A 611 11.21 -14.65 -8.69
CA ASP A 611 11.16 -16.09 -8.47
C ASP A 611 9.79 -16.42 -7.87
N PHE A 612 8.87 -16.81 -8.74
CA PHE A 612 7.56 -17.32 -8.37
C PHE A 612 7.64 -18.83 -8.19
N ARG A 613 6.70 -19.39 -7.41
CA ARG A 613 6.60 -20.85 -7.30
C ARG A 613 6.14 -21.46 -8.61
N PHE A 614 6.62 -22.67 -8.86
CA PHE A 614 6.21 -23.51 -9.98
C PHE A 614 5.69 -24.85 -9.46
N ASN A 615 4.63 -25.39 -10.07
CA ASN A 615 4.04 -26.66 -9.64
C ASN A 615 3.63 -27.60 -10.78
N ALA A 616 4.37 -27.57 -11.90
CA ALA A 616 4.11 -28.42 -13.07
C ALA A 616 2.68 -28.29 -13.62
N TRP A 617 2.22 -27.06 -13.82
CA TRP A 617 0.95 -26.74 -14.44
C TRP A 617 -0.30 -27.38 -13.79
N SER A 618 -0.36 -27.47 -12.45
CA SER A 618 -1.57 -27.61 -11.57
C SER A 618 -1.34 -28.48 -10.34
N GLY A 619 -0.08 -28.81 -10.05
CA GLY A 619 0.31 -29.53 -8.85
C GLY A 619 -0.50 -30.82 -8.69
N GLU A 620 -1.10 -30.99 -7.51
CA GLU A 620 -1.94 -32.16 -7.20
C GLU A 620 -3.31 -32.13 -7.90
N ASP A 621 -3.75 -30.99 -8.41
CA ASP A 621 -5.03 -30.80 -9.12
C ASP A 621 -4.85 -30.97 -10.65
N GLY A 622 -4.25 -32.09 -11.06
CA GLY A 622 -4.09 -32.43 -12.48
C GLY A 622 -2.82 -31.90 -13.15
N GLY A 623 -1.76 -31.61 -12.38
CA GLY A 623 -0.45 -31.24 -12.91
C GLY A 623 0.18 -32.30 -13.82
N LEU A 624 1.17 -31.90 -14.61
CA LEU A 624 1.71 -32.73 -15.70
C LEU A 624 2.71 -33.79 -15.22
N TYR A 625 3.34 -33.61 -14.05
CA TYR A 625 4.20 -34.61 -13.40
C TYR A 625 4.39 -34.28 -11.91
N SER A 626 4.70 -35.30 -11.11
CA SER A 626 4.73 -35.17 -9.64
C SER A 626 6.04 -34.62 -9.05
N ASN A 627 7.17 -34.80 -9.73
CA ASN A 627 8.49 -34.34 -9.26
C ASN A 627 8.99 -33.15 -10.09
N TYR A 628 8.64 -31.94 -9.64
CA TYR A 628 8.99 -30.65 -10.26
C TYR A 628 9.94 -29.81 -9.42
N TYR A 629 10.54 -30.38 -8.38
CA TYR A 629 11.30 -29.60 -7.41
C TYR A 629 12.56 -28.93 -7.99
N ASP A 630 13.14 -29.46 -9.06
CA ASP A 630 14.26 -28.78 -9.74
C ASP A 630 13.76 -27.62 -10.62
N ASP A 631 12.55 -27.70 -11.20
CA ASP A 631 11.93 -26.59 -11.93
C ASP A 631 11.59 -25.44 -10.99
N ASP A 632 10.96 -25.72 -9.84
CA ASP A 632 10.60 -24.72 -8.83
C ASP A 632 11.83 -24.05 -8.18
N ARG A 633 13.01 -24.69 -8.25
CA ARG A 633 14.27 -24.08 -7.82
C ARG A 633 15.03 -23.34 -8.92
N LEU A 634 14.64 -23.53 -10.19
CA LEU A 634 15.44 -23.11 -11.34
C LEU A 634 15.62 -21.60 -11.38
N ALA A 635 14.56 -20.83 -11.14
CA ALA A 635 14.58 -19.37 -11.12
C ALA A 635 15.66 -18.81 -10.17
N GLY A 636 15.68 -19.29 -8.92
CA GLY A 636 16.71 -18.92 -7.93
C GLY A 636 18.12 -19.37 -8.32
N VAL A 637 18.28 -20.59 -8.85
CA VAL A 637 19.59 -21.13 -9.29
C VAL A 637 20.15 -20.34 -10.47
N LEU A 638 19.33 -20.03 -11.47
CA LEU A 638 19.73 -19.27 -12.65
C LEU A 638 20.06 -17.83 -12.28
N SER A 639 19.22 -17.17 -11.47
CA SER A 639 19.48 -15.81 -10.96
C SER A 639 20.85 -15.71 -10.28
N LYS A 640 21.20 -16.70 -9.44
CA LYS A 640 22.52 -16.76 -8.79
C LYS A 640 23.66 -16.96 -9.79
N LYS A 641 23.50 -17.83 -10.79
CA LYS A 641 24.51 -18.04 -11.85
C LYS A 641 24.74 -16.79 -12.69
N LEU A 642 23.69 -16.00 -12.93
CA LEU A 642 23.75 -14.74 -13.68
C LEU A 642 24.17 -13.53 -12.82
N ASN A 643 24.38 -13.72 -11.51
CA ASN A 643 24.65 -12.65 -10.55
C ASN A 643 23.55 -11.56 -10.55
N ILE A 644 22.30 -11.98 -10.64
CA ILE A 644 21.11 -11.12 -10.62
C ILE A 644 20.39 -11.30 -9.29
N ASN A 645 20.06 -10.18 -8.63
CA ASN A 645 19.27 -10.19 -7.42
C ASN A 645 17.81 -10.57 -7.74
N SER A 646 17.27 -11.53 -6.98
CA SER A 646 15.91 -12.03 -7.17
C SER A 646 14.99 -11.62 -6.01
N TYR A 647 13.78 -11.19 -6.34
CA TYR A 647 12.63 -11.24 -5.44
C TYR A 647 12.13 -12.67 -5.40
N TYR A 648 11.65 -13.15 -4.25
CA TYR A 648 11.00 -14.46 -4.16
C TYR A 648 9.62 -14.33 -3.58
N ILE A 649 8.66 -14.98 -4.23
CA ILE A 649 7.26 -14.92 -3.86
C ILE A 649 6.86 -16.32 -3.38
N GLU A 650 6.86 -16.50 -2.06
CA GLU A 650 6.72 -17.82 -1.42
C GLU A 650 5.34 -18.47 -1.65
N ASP A 651 4.29 -17.66 -1.60
CA ASP A 651 2.89 -18.10 -1.60
C ASP A 651 2.16 -17.72 -2.89
N PHE A 652 2.85 -17.77 -4.04
CA PHE A 652 2.22 -17.49 -5.33
C PHE A 652 2.82 -18.34 -6.44
N VAL A 653 2.00 -19.21 -7.03
CA VAL A 653 2.36 -20.01 -8.19
C VAL A 653 2.07 -19.21 -9.45
N LEU A 654 3.10 -19.01 -10.28
CA LEU A 654 2.97 -18.31 -11.56
C LEU A 654 3.97 -18.86 -12.58
N GLU A 655 3.46 -19.20 -13.76
CA GLU A 655 4.24 -19.65 -14.91
C GLU A 655 4.33 -18.50 -15.92
N GLY A 656 5.50 -18.27 -16.54
CA GLY A 656 5.70 -17.13 -17.44
C GLY A 656 4.76 -17.10 -18.64
N GLY A 657 4.32 -18.24 -19.18
CA GLY A 657 3.36 -18.31 -20.28
C GLY A 657 1.93 -17.94 -19.88
N SER A 658 1.63 -17.91 -18.58
CA SER A 658 0.32 -17.47 -18.06
C SER A 658 0.13 -15.95 -18.09
N ILE A 659 1.19 -15.19 -18.41
CA ILE A 659 1.19 -13.72 -18.49
C ILE A 659 1.78 -13.23 -19.81
N HIS A 660 1.35 -12.04 -20.26
CA HIS A 660 2.06 -11.29 -21.29
C HIS A 660 1.93 -9.79 -21.02
N VAL A 661 3.04 -9.05 -21.03
CA VAL A 661 3.04 -7.60 -20.73
C VAL A 661 3.38 -6.76 -21.94
N ASP A 662 2.90 -5.52 -21.97
CA ASP A 662 3.20 -4.52 -23.02
C ASP A 662 4.42 -3.64 -22.70
N GLY A 663 5.00 -3.77 -21.51
CA GLY A 663 6.08 -2.91 -21.01
C GLY A 663 5.66 -1.47 -20.65
N GLN A 664 4.38 -1.13 -20.78
CA GLN A 664 3.78 0.17 -20.42
C GLN A 664 2.77 0.07 -19.27
N GLY A 665 2.66 -1.12 -18.66
CA GLY A 665 1.89 -1.34 -17.45
C GLY A 665 0.61 -2.15 -17.64
N THR A 666 0.39 -2.73 -18.82
CA THR A 666 -0.71 -3.66 -19.08
C THR A 666 -0.22 -5.11 -19.09
N CYS A 667 -0.95 -6.00 -18.42
CA CYS A 667 -0.73 -7.44 -18.42
C CYS A 667 -1.96 -8.18 -18.94
N LEU A 668 -1.79 -9.15 -19.84
CA LEU A 668 -2.82 -10.09 -20.26
C LEU A 668 -2.69 -11.38 -19.45
N VAL A 669 -3.81 -11.95 -19.03
CA VAL A 669 -3.88 -13.24 -18.32
C VAL A 669 -5.15 -13.99 -18.71
N THR A 670 -5.21 -15.30 -18.43
CA THR A 670 -6.46 -16.08 -18.57
C THR A 670 -7.11 -16.41 -17.22
N GLU A 671 -8.44 -16.35 -17.16
CA GLU A 671 -9.21 -16.80 -16.00
C GLU A 671 -9.04 -18.31 -15.78
N ALA A 672 -9.06 -19.09 -16.87
CA ALA A 672 -8.89 -20.53 -16.86
C ALA A 672 -7.57 -20.96 -16.16
N CYS A 673 -6.49 -20.21 -16.33
CA CYS A 673 -5.22 -20.50 -15.67
C CYS A 673 -5.17 -19.95 -14.25
N LEU A 674 -5.25 -18.62 -14.07
CA LEU A 674 -4.90 -18.01 -12.78
C LEU A 674 -5.98 -18.17 -11.71
N LEU A 675 -7.24 -18.43 -12.08
CA LEU A 675 -8.32 -18.76 -11.15
C LEU A 675 -8.55 -20.28 -11.01
N SER A 676 -7.68 -21.10 -11.59
CA SER A 676 -7.73 -22.55 -11.42
C SER A 676 -7.45 -22.94 -9.96
N LYS A 677 -8.05 -24.05 -9.53
CA LYS A 677 -7.82 -24.61 -8.19
C LYS A 677 -6.37 -25.09 -8.01
N GLY A 678 -5.71 -25.49 -9.10
CA GLY A 678 -4.31 -25.93 -9.13
C GLY A 678 -3.25 -24.82 -9.06
N ARG A 679 -3.63 -23.52 -9.14
CA ARG A 679 -2.68 -22.41 -9.01
C ARG A 679 -2.68 -21.77 -7.62
N ASN A 680 -3.65 -20.89 -7.37
CA ASN A 680 -3.70 -20.08 -6.15
C ASN A 680 -5.10 -20.14 -5.52
N PRO A 681 -5.58 -21.33 -5.07
CA PRO A 681 -6.98 -21.55 -4.66
C PRO A 681 -7.42 -20.74 -3.43
N HIS A 682 -6.45 -20.19 -2.70
CA HIS A 682 -6.69 -19.38 -1.51
C HIS A 682 -6.81 -17.89 -1.81
N LEU A 683 -6.56 -17.46 -3.06
CA LEU A 683 -6.64 -16.07 -3.50
C LEU A 683 -7.85 -15.86 -4.41
N ASN A 684 -8.49 -14.71 -4.25
CA ASN A 684 -9.48 -14.24 -5.21
C ASN A 684 -8.83 -13.45 -6.37
N ARG A 685 -9.61 -13.12 -7.40
CA ARG A 685 -9.15 -12.38 -8.59
C ARG A 685 -8.42 -11.08 -8.24
N GLN A 686 -8.94 -10.29 -7.31
CA GLN A 686 -8.34 -9.00 -6.94
C GLN A 686 -6.98 -9.20 -6.24
N GLU A 687 -6.86 -10.20 -5.38
CA GLU A 687 -5.58 -10.53 -4.71
C GLU A 687 -4.52 -11.00 -5.70
N ILE A 688 -4.93 -11.76 -6.72
CA ILE A 688 -4.04 -12.15 -7.83
C ILE A 688 -3.60 -10.92 -8.62
N GLU A 689 -4.52 -10.04 -9.02
CA GLU A 689 -4.17 -8.79 -9.70
C GLU A 689 -3.20 -7.94 -8.90
N GLU A 690 -3.42 -7.78 -7.59
CA GLU A 690 -2.53 -7.02 -6.71
C GLU A 690 -1.12 -7.62 -6.64
N THR A 691 -1.04 -8.95 -6.65
CA THR A 691 0.24 -9.67 -6.66
C THR A 691 0.97 -9.44 -7.98
N LEU A 692 0.26 -9.50 -9.11
CA LEU A 692 0.83 -9.20 -10.43
C LEU A 692 1.27 -7.73 -10.53
N LYS A 693 0.43 -6.78 -10.13
CA LYS A 693 0.78 -5.34 -10.13
C LYS A 693 2.02 -5.05 -9.28
N THR A 694 2.12 -5.68 -8.11
CA THR A 694 3.23 -5.47 -7.18
C THR A 694 4.54 -6.10 -7.67
N ASN A 695 4.47 -7.29 -8.26
CA ASN A 695 5.66 -8.08 -8.59
C ASN A 695 6.10 -7.98 -10.06
N LEU A 696 5.21 -7.56 -10.95
CA LEU A 696 5.53 -7.28 -12.35
C LEU A 696 5.65 -5.77 -12.62
N GLY A 697 5.29 -4.91 -11.65
CA GLY A 697 5.29 -3.46 -11.83
C GLY A 697 4.29 -2.97 -12.89
N VAL A 698 3.20 -3.71 -13.10
CA VAL A 698 2.09 -3.34 -13.99
C VAL A 698 1.00 -2.57 -13.23
N SER A 699 0.18 -1.83 -13.95
CA SER A 699 -0.93 -1.02 -13.40
C SER A 699 -2.30 -1.59 -13.75
N LYS A 700 -2.42 -2.33 -14.87
CA LYS A 700 -3.67 -2.92 -15.35
C LYS A 700 -3.47 -4.40 -15.71
N VAL A 701 -4.46 -5.23 -15.37
CA VAL A 701 -4.52 -6.65 -15.74
C VAL A 701 -5.81 -6.88 -16.51
N ILE A 702 -5.71 -7.50 -17.68
CA ILE A 702 -6.84 -7.82 -18.56
C ILE A 702 -7.03 -9.34 -18.54
N TRP A 703 -8.24 -9.75 -18.18
CA TRP A 703 -8.62 -11.15 -18.03
C TRP A 703 -9.40 -11.64 -19.25
N ILE A 704 -8.81 -12.53 -20.05
CA ILE A 704 -9.58 -13.29 -21.02
C ILE A 704 -10.05 -14.60 -20.40
N LYS A 705 -11.24 -15.08 -20.77
CA LYS A 705 -11.84 -16.23 -20.07
C LYS A 705 -11.05 -17.52 -20.27
N ASN A 706 -10.60 -17.76 -21.50
CA ASN A 706 -10.04 -19.03 -21.94
C ASN A 706 -8.83 -18.78 -22.86
N GLY A 707 -7.93 -19.76 -22.89
CA GLY A 707 -6.79 -19.81 -23.82
C GLY A 707 -7.09 -20.69 -25.04
N ILE A 708 -6.15 -21.55 -25.43
CA ILE A 708 -6.37 -22.57 -26.47
C ILE A 708 -7.12 -23.78 -25.88
N TYR A 709 -8.10 -24.29 -26.62
CA TYR A 709 -8.94 -25.41 -26.20
C TYR A 709 -8.11 -26.69 -26.06
N GLN A 710 -8.22 -27.34 -24.89
CA GLN A 710 -7.43 -28.51 -24.48
C GLN A 710 -5.92 -28.24 -24.36
N ASP A 711 -5.53 -26.98 -24.18
CA ASP A 711 -4.18 -26.64 -23.74
C ASP A 711 -3.94 -27.18 -22.32
N GLU A 712 -2.87 -27.95 -22.16
CA GLU A 712 -2.57 -28.67 -20.91
C GLU A 712 -1.93 -27.80 -19.83
N THR A 713 -1.60 -26.55 -20.14
CA THR A 713 -1.07 -25.55 -19.20
C THR A 713 -2.16 -24.85 -18.37
N SER A 714 -3.38 -25.39 -18.36
CA SER A 714 -4.59 -24.69 -17.90
C SER A 714 -4.90 -23.44 -18.74
N GLU A 715 -4.64 -23.53 -20.04
CA GLU A 715 -4.95 -22.51 -21.05
C GLU A 715 -4.17 -21.19 -20.84
N HIS A 716 -2.84 -21.27 -20.92
CA HIS A 716 -1.95 -20.11 -20.88
C HIS A 716 -2.31 -19.02 -21.91
N VAL A 717 -1.99 -17.78 -21.55
CA VAL A 717 -2.31 -16.61 -22.38
C VAL A 717 -1.38 -16.51 -23.57
N ASP A 718 -0.12 -16.91 -23.44
CA ASP A 718 0.92 -16.81 -24.48
C ASP A 718 0.64 -17.66 -25.73
N ASN A 719 -0.27 -18.63 -25.65
CA ASN A 719 -0.71 -19.44 -26.77
C ASN A 719 -1.97 -18.87 -27.45
N MET A 720 -2.66 -17.96 -26.75
CA MET A 720 -3.94 -17.38 -27.14
C MET A 720 -3.82 -15.91 -27.60
N ALA A 721 -3.12 -15.07 -26.85
CA ALA A 721 -2.96 -13.65 -27.13
C ALA A 721 -1.60 -13.12 -26.64
N CYS A 722 -0.94 -12.32 -27.46
CA CYS A 722 0.34 -11.69 -27.13
C CYS A 722 0.39 -10.24 -27.61
N PHE A 723 1.23 -9.42 -26.97
CA PHE A 723 1.49 -8.07 -27.46
C PHE A 723 2.51 -8.10 -28.60
N VAL A 724 2.13 -7.55 -29.75
CA VAL A 724 3.02 -7.34 -30.90
C VAL A 724 3.95 -6.16 -30.65
N ARG A 725 3.38 -5.13 -30.01
CA ARG A 725 3.96 -3.88 -29.52
C ARG A 725 2.92 -3.23 -28.61
N PRO A 726 3.27 -2.21 -27.81
CA PRO A 726 2.29 -1.48 -27.01
C PRO A 726 1.07 -1.05 -27.85
N GLY A 727 -0.14 -1.36 -27.37
CA GLY A 727 -1.40 -1.07 -28.04
C GLY A 727 -1.86 -2.05 -29.14
N VAL A 728 -1.04 -3.05 -29.52
CA VAL A 728 -1.37 -4.01 -30.60
C VAL A 728 -1.28 -5.44 -30.09
N ILE A 729 -2.39 -6.19 -30.18
CA ILE A 729 -2.51 -7.58 -29.70
C ILE A 729 -2.71 -8.52 -30.88
N ALA A 730 -1.89 -9.56 -30.96
CA ALA A 730 -2.16 -10.70 -31.84
C ALA A 730 -2.99 -11.75 -31.09
N LEU A 731 -4.10 -12.18 -31.69
CA LEU A 731 -5.08 -13.09 -31.09
C LEU A 731 -5.25 -14.34 -31.96
N ALA A 732 -5.10 -15.52 -31.36
CA ALA A 732 -5.36 -16.81 -31.98
C ALA A 732 -6.82 -16.93 -32.44
N TRP A 733 -7.01 -17.18 -33.73
CA TRP A 733 -8.30 -17.07 -34.39
C TRP A 733 -8.60 -18.24 -35.33
N THR A 734 -9.77 -18.84 -35.14
CA THR A 734 -10.37 -19.76 -36.12
C THR A 734 -11.70 -19.22 -36.63
N THR A 735 -12.00 -19.53 -37.89
CA THR A 735 -13.32 -19.25 -38.52
C THR A 735 -14.19 -20.51 -38.60
N ASP A 736 -13.66 -21.67 -38.24
CA ASP A 736 -14.40 -22.92 -38.23
C ASP A 736 -15.36 -22.98 -37.03
N ARG A 737 -16.65 -22.79 -37.29
CA ARG A 737 -17.70 -22.81 -36.26
C ARG A 737 -17.90 -24.19 -35.60
N LYS A 738 -17.35 -25.26 -36.17
CA LYS A 738 -17.42 -26.62 -35.61
C LYS A 738 -16.31 -26.87 -34.59
N ASP A 739 -15.22 -26.10 -34.64
CA ASP A 739 -14.14 -26.20 -33.67
C ASP A 739 -14.55 -25.54 -32.35
N PRO A 740 -14.45 -26.23 -31.19
CA PRO A 740 -14.64 -25.61 -29.87
C PRO A 740 -13.85 -24.32 -29.66
N GLN A 741 -12.67 -24.20 -30.25
CA GLN A 741 -11.81 -23.00 -30.19
C GLN A 741 -12.50 -21.75 -30.74
N TYR A 742 -13.44 -21.89 -31.68
CA TYR A 742 -14.17 -20.74 -32.24
C TYR A 742 -14.83 -19.92 -31.14
N LYS A 743 -15.48 -20.57 -30.17
CA LYS A 743 -16.15 -19.88 -29.06
C LYS A 743 -15.15 -19.14 -28.16
N TYR A 744 -13.99 -19.74 -27.92
CA TYR A 744 -12.92 -19.14 -27.11
C TYR A 744 -12.33 -17.89 -27.80
N SER A 745 -12.03 -17.99 -29.10
CA SER A 745 -11.56 -16.86 -29.90
C SER A 745 -12.55 -15.70 -29.97
N GLN A 746 -13.86 -15.97 -30.14
CA GLN A 746 -14.89 -14.91 -30.10
C GLN A 746 -14.97 -14.22 -28.73
N ALA A 747 -14.94 -15.00 -27.64
CA ALA A 747 -15.04 -14.47 -26.30
C ALA A 747 -13.86 -13.56 -25.95
N ALA A 748 -12.63 -14.01 -26.25
CA ALA A 748 -11.42 -13.20 -26.06
C ALA A 748 -11.44 -11.93 -26.92
N TYR A 749 -11.82 -12.01 -28.19
CA TYR A 749 -11.95 -10.82 -29.05
C TYR A 749 -12.94 -9.80 -28.49
N LYS A 750 -14.07 -10.25 -27.95
CA LYS A 750 -15.07 -9.35 -27.36
C LYS A 750 -14.50 -8.61 -26.14
N VAL A 751 -13.79 -9.31 -25.25
CA VAL A 751 -13.14 -8.71 -24.08
C VAL A 751 -12.08 -7.71 -24.50
N LEU A 752 -11.12 -8.13 -25.32
CA LEU A 752 -10.02 -7.27 -25.76
C LEU A 752 -10.51 -6.01 -26.48
N LYS A 753 -11.62 -6.11 -27.23
CA LYS A 753 -12.19 -4.97 -27.95
C LYS A 753 -12.94 -3.98 -27.06
N SER A 754 -13.42 -4.44 -25.90
CA SER A 754 -14.05 -3.55 -24.89
C SER A 754 -13.06 -2.97 -23.90
N GLU A 755 -11.82 -3.45 -23.89
CA GLU A 755 -10.78 -3.05 -22.96
C GLU A 755 -9.84 -1.98 -23.54
N THR A 756 -9.12 -1.34 -22.63
CA THR A 756 -8.07 -0.35 -22.91
C THR A 756 -6.74 -0.77 -22.28
N ASP A 757 -5.63 -0.18 -22.71
CA ASP A 757 -4.34 -0.28 -22.02
C ASP A 757 -4.34 0.48 -20.68
N ALA A 758 -3.22 0.41 -19.96
CA ALA A 758 -3.03 1.10 -18.69
C ALA A 758 -3.14 2.64 -18.79
N ASP A 759 -2.95 3.21 -19.99
CA ASP A 759 -3.08 4.65 -20.28
C ASP A 759 -4.48 5.04 -20.80
N GLY A 760 -5.40 4.07 -20.91
CA GLY A 760 -6.77 4.30 -21.35
C GLY A 760 -7.00 4.30 -22.86
N LYS A 761 -6.04 3.83 -23.68
CA LYS A 761 -6.18 3.74 -25.15
C LYS A 761 -6.73 2.36 -25.57
N PRO A 762 -7.58 2.28 -26.60
CA PRO A 762 -8.10 1.01 -27.10
C PRO A 762 -7.02 0.21 -27.86
N PHE A 763 -7.17 -1.12 -27.89
CA PHE A 763 -6.25 -2.00 -28.63
C PHE A 763 -6.60 -2.16 -30.10
N GLU A 764 -5.57 -2.25 -30.94
CA GLU A 764 -5.65 -2.88 -32.26
C GLU A 764 -5.53 -4.41 -32.09
N ILE A 765 -6.51 -5.18 -32.57
CA ILE A 765 -6.54 -6.64 -32.40
C ILE A 765 -6.37 -7.33 -33.75
N ILE A 766 -5.22 -7.96 -33.94
CA ILE A 766 -4.85 -8.72 -35.13
C ILE A 766 -5.28 -10.17 -34.96
N LYS A 767 -6.19 -10.63 -35.81
CA LYS A 767 -6.66 -12.03 -35.81
C LYS A 767 -5.65 -12.90 -36.55
N VAL A 768 -4.85 -13.65 -35.81
CA VAL A 768 -3.88 -14.59 -36.36
C VAL A 768 -4.55 -15.94 -36.56
N ARG A 769 -4.55 -16.41 -37.82
CA ARG A 769 -5.19 -17.67 -38.19
C ARG A 769 -4.52 -18.83 -37.45
N LEU A 770 -5.30 -19.73 -36.88
CA LEU A 770 -4.81 -21.01 -36.36
C LEU A 770 -4.56 -22.03 -37.50
N PRO A 771 -3.59 -22.96 -37.35
CA PRO A 771 -3.56 -24.13 -38.20
C PRO A 771 -4.85 -24.93 -38.04
N HIS A 772 -5.16 -25.80 -39.01
CA HIS A 772 -6.24 -26.74 -38.82
C HIS A 772 -5.98 -27.62 -37.57
N PRO A 773 -7.02 -28.11 -36.86
CA PRO A 773 -6.83 -28.90 -35.64
C PRO A 773 -5.90 -30.09 -35.89
N MET A 774 -4.80 -30.13 -35.13
CA MET A 774 -3.80 -31.18 -35.23
C MET A 774 -3.90 -32.13 -34.04
N TYR A 775 -3.51 -33.37 -34.29
CA TYR A 775 -3.59 -34.45 -33.32
C TYR A 775 -2.29 -35.24 -33.31
N MET A 776 -1.94 -35.77 -32.14
CA MET A 776 -0.81 -36.68 -31.99
C MET A 776 -1.09 -37.98 -32.74
N THR A 777 -0.15 -38.41 -33.57
CA THR A 777 -0.24 -39.67 -34.30
C THR A 777 0.09 -40.87 -33.41
N ARG A 778 -0.27 -42.07 -33.85
CA ARG A 778 0.07 -43.32 -33.13
C ARG A 778 1.58 -43.54 -33.03
N GLU A 779 2.34 -43.17 -34.06
CA GLU A 779 3.78 -43.33 -34.10
C GLU A 779 4.48 -42.37 -33.12
N GLU A 780 4.07 -41.10 -33.13
CA GLU A 780 4.57 -40.08 -32.20
C GLU A 780 4.33 -40.49 -30.74
N ALA A 781 3.12 -40.95 -30.40
CA ALA A 781 2.79 -41.42 -29.06
C ALA A 781 3.58 -42.67 -28.63
N LYS A 782 3.80 -43.64 -29.55
CA LYS A 782 4.53 -44.89 -29.26
C LYS A 782 5.97 -44.65 -28.84
N GLY A 783 6.59 -43.57 -29.32
CA GLY A 783 7.97 -43.23 -28.98
C GLY A 783 8.15 -42.69 -27.56
N ILE A 784 7.07 -42.36 -26.86
CA ILE A 784 7.08 -41.82 -25.48
C ILE A 784 7.06 -42.98 -24.48
N ARG A 785 8.00 -42.97 -23.52
CA ARG A 785 8.16 -44.06 -22.54
C ARG A 785 7.72 -43.58 -21.16
N GLY A 786 6.89 -44.36 -20.49
CA GLY A 786 6.49 -44.07 -19.11
C GLY A 786 7.68 -43.98 -18.16
N SER A 787 7.53 -43.16 -17.11
CA SER A 787 8.54 -42.94 -16.07
C SER A 787 7.93 -43.14 -14.68
N ARG A 788 8.78 -43.09 -13.65
CA ARG A 788 8.35 -43.13 -12.24
C ARG A 788 7.75 -41.81 -11.74
N SER A 789 7.78 -40.73 -12.54
CA SER A 789 7.29 -39.39 -12.15
C SER A 789 5.81 -39.14 -12.45
N ASN A 790 5.03 -40.19 -12.70
CA ASN A 790 3.58 -40.12 -12.99
C ASN A 790 3.24 -39.03 -14.00
N ALA A 791 4.05 -38.88 -15.05
CA ALA A 791 3.80 -37.87 -16.06
C ALA A 791 2.48 -38.14 -16.79
N LYS A 792 1.76 -37.06 -17.14
CA LYS A 792 0.51 -37.13 -17.90
C LYS A 792 0.75 -37.86 -19.21
N LYS A 793 -0.03 -38.92 -19.44
CA LYS A 793 0.09 -39.75 -20.65
C LYS A 793 -0.25 -38.93 -21.89
N ARG A 794 0.55 -39.15 -22.93
CA ARG A 794 0.37 -38.59 -24.28
C ARG A 794 -0.08 -39.71 -25.20
N GLU A 795 -1.37 -39.72 -25.47
CA GLU A 795 -2.05 -40.79 -26.20
C GLU A 795 -2.29 -40.39 -27.67
N PRO A 796 -2.40 -41.38 -28.58
CA PRO A 796 -2.80 -41.11 -29.95
C PRO A 796 -4.15 -40.37 -30.01
N ASN A 797 -4.32 -39.49 -30.99
CA ASN A 797 -5.50 -38.64 -31.19
C ASN A 797 -5.76 -37.59 -30.09
N MET A 798 -4.81 -37.35 -29.19
CA MET A 798 -4.86 -36.14 -28.36
C MET A 798 -4.70 -34.90 -29.24
N ARG A 799 -5.55 -33.88 -29.02
CA ARG A 799 -5.47 -32.59 -29.71
C ARG A 799 -4.22 -31.85 -29.26
N LEU A 800 -3.48 -31.29 -30.22
CA LEU A 800 -2.32 -30.44 -29.96
C LEU A 800 -2.74 -28.97 -29.92
N ALA A 801 -2.21 -28.22 -28.95
CA ALA A 801 -2.52 -26.79 -28.75
C ALA A 801 -1.71 -25.90 -29.72
N ALA A 802 -1.81 -26.18 -31.02
CA ALA A 802 -1.01 -25.53 -32.04
C ALA A 802 -1.51 -24.12 -32.34
N SER A 803 -0.60 -23.14 -32.21
CA SER A 803 -0.87 -21.73 -32.48
C SER A 803 0.38 -21.07 -33.05
N TYR A 804 0.20 -20.20 -34.05
CA TYR A 804 1.28 -19.32 -34.52
C TYR A 804 1.54 -18.15 -33.57
N ILE A 805 0.67 -17.93 -32.56
CA ILE A 805 0.87 -16.93 -31.50
C ILE A 805 1.99 -17.32 -30.54
N ASN A 806 2.31 -18.61 -30.40
CA ASN A 806 3.39 -19.09 -29.54
C ASN A 806 4.77 -18.97 -30.22
N TYR A 807 5.09 -17.75 -30.67
CA TYR A 807 6.36 -17.35 -31.29
C TYR A 807 7.21 -16.56 -30.31
N TYR A 808 8.50 -16.44 -30.60
CA TYR A 808 9.41 -15.59 -29.81
C TYR A 808 9.81 -14.35 -30.61
N GLN A 809 9.92 -13.20 -29.94
CA GLN A 809 10.40 -11.96 -30.56
C GLN A 809 11.52 -11.34 -29.73
N GLY A 810 12.47 -10.71 -30.42
CA GLY A 810 13.39 -9.75 -29.82
C GLY A 810 13.30 -8.42 -30.55
N LYS A 811 14.25 -7.53 -30.31
CA LYS A 811 14.28 -6.18 -30.90
C LYS A 811 14.08 -6.17 -32.42
N ASP A 812 14.88 -6.96 -33.13
CA ASP A 812 14.99 -6.89 -34.61
C ASP A 812 14.58 -8.20 -35.31
N PHE A 813 14.01 -9.18 -34.59
CA PHE A 813 13.66 -10.49 -35.14
C PHE A 813 12.41 -11.12 -34.52
N VAL A 814 11.85 -12.10 -35.24
CA VAL A 814 10.76 -12.98 -34.80
C VAL A 814 11.08 -14.42 -35.22
N ILE A 815 10.99 -15.36 -34.29
CA ILE A 815 11.09 -16.79 -34.57
C ILE A 815 9.69 -17.41 -34.54
N LEU A 816 9.18 -17.70 -35.73
CA LEU A 816 7.80 -18.15 -35.97
C LEU A 816 7.74 -19.69 -36.07
N PRO A 817 6.79 -20.38 -35.42
CA PRO A 817 6.61 -21.81 -35.61
C PRO A 817 6.07 -22.16 -37.01
N ALA A 818 6.50 -23.30 -37.53
CA ALA A 818 5.86 -24.05 -38.60
C ALA A 818 5.51 -25.46 -38.12
N PHE A 819 4.44 -26.02 -38.67
CA PHE A 819 3.88 -27.32 -38.25
C PHE A 819 3.92 -28.39 -39.35
N GLY A 820 4.40 -28.05 -40.54
CA GLY A 820 4.40 -28.92 -41.71
C GLY A 820 3.05 -28.91 -42.45
N VAL A 821 2.31 -27.81 -42.38
CA VAL A 821 0.96 -27.67 -42.94
C VAL A 821 0.88 -26.51 -43.93
N LYS A 822 -0.12 -26.53 -44.81
CA LYS A 822 -0.29 -25.46 -45.83
C LYS A 822 -0.50 -24.07 -45.23
N GLU A 823 -1.05 -24.01 -44.01
CA GLU A 823 -1.28 -22.76 -43.28
C GLU A 823 0.04 -22.07 -42.87
N ASP A 824 1.17 -22.79 -42.82
CA ASP A 824 2.47 -22.23 -42.41
C ASP A 824 2.91 -21.07 -43.30
N LYS A 825 2.70 -21.18 -44.61
CA LYS A 825 3.03 -20.12 -45.57
C LYS A 825 2.19 -18.85 -45.34
N LEU A 826 0.91 -19.03 -45.07
CA LEU A 826 -0.01 -17.92 -44.80
C LEU A 826 0.34 -17.23 -43.47
N ALA A 827 0.73 -18.00 -42.46
CA ALA A 827 1.22 -17.46 -41.20
C ALA A 827 2.50 -16.63 -41.41
N TYR A 828 3.45 -17.13 -42.20
CA TYR A 828 4.66 -16.38 -42.53
C TYR A 828 4.38 -15.04 -43.22
N GLU A 829 3.49 -15.04 -44.22
CA GLU A 829 3.07 -13.81 -44.93
C GLU A 829 2.38 -12.82 -43.97
N GLN A 830 1.52 -13.32 -43.08
CA GLN A 830 0.83 -12.49 -42.08
C GLN A 830 1.82 -11.87 -41.08
N PHE A 831 2.78 -12.64 -40.57
CA PHE A 831 3.79 -12.15 -39.62
C PHE A 831 4.79 -11.20 -40.27
N SER A 832 5.15 -11.43 -41.53
CA SER A 832 5.99 -10.49 -42.30
C SER A 832 5.32 -9.14 -42.46
N SER A 833 3.98 -9.12 -42.59
CA SER A 833 3.20 -7.87 -42.63
C SER A 833 3.05 -7.23 -41.25
N LEU A 834 2.95 -8.04 -40.20
CA LEU A 834 2.78 -7.59 -38.82
C LEU A 834 4.05 -6.92 -38.26
N TYR A 835 5.21 -7.36 -38.74
CA TYR A 835 6.54 -6.95 -38.29
C TYR A 835 7.42 -6.52 -39.49
N PRO A 836 7.10 -5.39 -40.14
CA PRO A 836 7.83 -4.96 -41.33
C PRO A 836 9.32 -4.68 -41.05
N ASP A 837 9.65 -4.29 -39.83
CA ASP A 837 11.00 -3.91 -39.42
C ASP A 837 11.80 -5.05 -38.76
N LYS A 838 11.20 -6.24 -38.59
CA LYS A 838 11.88 -7.40 -37.98
C LYS A 838 12.11 -8.51 -39.00
N LYS A 839 13.24 -9.20 -38.88
CA LYS A 839 13.50 -10.39 -39.68
C LYS A 839 12.70 -11.59 -39.14
N ILE A 840 11.84 -12.16 -39.98
CA ILE A 840 11.04 -13.35 -39.63
C ILE A 840 11.81 -14.62 -40.00
N MET A 841 12.06 -15.48 -39.02
CA MET A 841 12.61 -16.82 -39.22
C MET A 841 11.56 -17.86 -38.85
N GLN A 842 11.09 -18.63 -39.84
CA GLN A 842 10.15 -19.71 -39.59
C GLN A 842 10.89 -21.03 -39.35
N VAL A 843 10.58 -21.71 -38.25
CA VAL A 843 11.26 -22.94 -37.81
C VAL A 843 10.25 -24.07 -37.66
N ASN A 844 10.56 -25.26 -38.20
CA ASN A 844 9.72 -26.43 -37.99
C ASN A 844 9.75 -26.83 -36.52
N SER A 845 8.59 -26.76 -35.89
CA SER A 845 8.41 -26.87 -34.44
C SER A 845 7.48 -28.02 -34.03
N ARG A 846 7.14 -28.93 -34.97
CA ARG A 846 6.22 -30.03 -34.70
C ARG A 846 6.66 -30.89 -33.52
N GLU A 847 7.96 -31.19 -33.41
CA GLU A 847 8.48 -31.98 -32.27
C GLU A 847 8.40 -31.23 -30.93
N ILE A 848 8.43 -29.89 -30.95
CA ILE A 848 8.23 -29.05 -29.76
C ILE A 848 6.75 -29.12 -29.35
N LEU A 849 5.84 -28.97 -30.32
CA LEU A 849 4.39 -29.03 -30.14
C LEU A 849 3.92 -30.35 -29.51
N LEU A 850 4.52 -31.49 -29.87
CA LEU A 850 4.20 -32.79 -29.26
C LEU A 850 4.47 -32.81 -27.74
N GLY A 851 5.36 -31.94 -27.27
CA GLY A 851 5.67 -31.76 -25.86
C GLY A 851 4.59 -31.01 -25.08
N GLY A 852 3.72 -30.22 -25.72
CA GLY A 852 2.61 -29.51 -25.07
C GLY A 852 2.58 -27.99 -25.28
N GLY A 853 3.70 -27.36 -25.69
CA GLY A 853 3.84 -25.93 -25.97
C GLY A 853 4.62 -25.67 -27.26
N ASN A 854 5.14 -24.45 -27.48
CA ASN A 854 5.95 -24.17 -28.67
C ASN A 854 7.09 -23.16 -28.39
N ILE A 855 7.55 -22.41 -29.41
CA ILE A 855 8.76 -21.59 -29.40
C ILE A 855 8.77 -20.61 -28.22
N HIS A 856 7.66 -19.91 -27.97
CA HIS A 856 7.58 -18.98 -26.84
C HIS A 856 7.80 -19.67 -25.48
N CYS A 857 7.27 -20.89 -25.33
CA CYS A 857 7.33 -21.66 -24.08
C CYS A 857 8.76 -22.17 -23.76
N ILE A 858 9.65 -22.27 -24.76
CA ILE A 858 11.01 -22.79 -24.58
C ILE A 858 12.06 -21.68 -24.48
N THR A 859 11.66 -20.41 -24.55
CA THR A 859 12.52 -19.23 -24.50
C THR A 859 12.21 -18.36 -23.29
N MET A 860 13.26 -17.77 -22.70
CA MET A 860 13.13 -16.70 -21.71
C MET A 860 14.14 -15.59 -22.02
N GLN A 861 13.66 -14.38 -22.29
CA GLN A 861 14.48 -13.21 -22.52
C GLN A 861 15.15 -12.71 -21.23
N ILE A 862 16.43 -12.34 -21.34
CA ILE A 862 17.16 -11.59 -20.33
C ILE A 862 17.28 -10.15 -20.83
N PRO A 863 16.58 -9.17 -20.24
CA PRO A 863 16.54 -7.81 -20.75
C PRO A 863 17.93 -7.16 -20.80
N GLU A 864 18.17 -6.32 -21.81
CA GLU A 864 19.44 -5.61 -21.95
C GLU A 864 19.70 -4.69 -20.73
N THR A 865 20.89 -4.84 -20.15
CA THR A 865 21.50 -3.84 -19.27
C THR A 865 22.54 -3.11 -20.10
N LYS A 866 22.30 -1.85 -20.48
CA LYS A 866 23.37 -1.07 -21.13
C LYS A 866 24.55 -1.04 -20.15
N LYS A 867 25.70 -1.61 -20.55
CA LYS A 867 26.95 -1.38 -19.83
C LYS A 867 27.18 0.13 -19.86
N GLY A 868 27.14 0.77 -18.71
CA GLY A 868 27.58 2.15 -18.60
C GLY A 868 29.02 2.25 -19.09
N GLU A 869 29.29 3.29 -19.88
CA GLU A 869 30.63 3.83 -20.09
C GLU A 869 31.34 4.11 -18.76
#